data_AF-A0A498CCJ5-F1
#
_entry.id   AF-A0A498CCJ5-F1
#
_cell.length_a   1.000
_cell.length_b   1.000
_cell.length_c   1.000
_cell.angle_alpha   90.00
_cell.angle_beta   90.00
_cell.angle_gamma   90.00
#
_symmetry.space_group_name_H-M   'P 1'
#
loop_
_entity.id
_entity.type
_entity.pdbx_description
1 polymer ?
#
loop_
_entity_poly.entity_id
_entity_poly.type
_entity_poly.pdbx_seq_one_letter_code
_entity_poly.pdbx_strand_id
1 'polypeptide(L)'
;MNATDHRRRYWLGGKRKREQDIFFEEALDPALWQPGDADDWHACWYTGMPPREVFRQTGPDRTVNHIPGNNCLTVKSRLYQTVHNLQRRLAASRPAGHPDLTRADFVPRVFSMPGDYHALQAHAAAHPDKRWLLKPKNSARGKDISLVSDVAEVPTDDRWMVQEYLSQPHLMQGRKYVLRLYVLITSVEPLRVYLYEQGFAKLASMPYSLEDADNPYVHLTNPDVNARNEAADDPVVFVDLERYRRWLREQGHDDAALFDRLRDIVALTTIAARENLRAQLAHQGADAAGCYELIGMDCLVDDRIRPWLLECNLSPSLGVCAAPEDGGHIEAGIKRRLVADLVAMAGLNDPAPDSTEQHDDPVARWRAEAEREARHSGGFERLLPTADAARYLACFPLPRFADVALADSMSEAPVRRPALHRWQVAEVITEEELLLYGEAHQALYAPNPTAALIWLHATNGKHPDEIVDALQQTLQGADRGTLEQQVWEALADWAEAGLLVQCPEPLPGEPAVKATAPPGETANRDRADTPHTLSLRVAQQPLHLRTWSGPAAERLFPLLAPLAMAAPAEEALQVEIGRSHRGYTVLVGGEVEAEHLRLAELGPWFVRALLRRAPSSGTVAVSSTLVTVDPAAPDAAVLVCRAGATDDDGLAAALTGDTGPAWGSGATIALAGDGHARPLGLPLRRARHPSTLSEDPLWWFGQRGHLVPATGTPGPDNHLRVAAILVAMPGEHDGTLDHLPRRLSLREALGHLLPETASHGGTGLDRQTLSRFADWVAQHPVYAVHPRETPETITRRVYPILHDVTQKKRKEKAVQ
;
A
#
# COMPACT_ATOMS: atom_id res chain seq x y z
N MET A 1 -36.87 -7.09 -56.46
CA MET A 1 -37.13 -6.59 -55.10
C MET A 1 -36.15 -7.31 -54.19
N ASN A 2 -35.13 -6.61 -53.71
CA ASN A 2 -34.12 -7.17 -52.81
C ASN A 2 -34.81 -7.59 -51.51
N ALA A 3 -34.60 -8.83 -51.08
CA ALA A 3 -34.91 -9.21 -49.70
C ALA A 3 -34.06 -8.32 -48.80
N THR A 4 -34.70 -7.48 -48.00
CA THR A 4 -34.04 -6.71 -46.94
C THR A 4 -33.38 -7.70 -46.00
N ASP A 5 -32.05 -7.61 -45.85
CA ASP A 5 -31.29 -8.43 -44.91
C ASP A 5 -31.66 -7.99 -43.49
N HIS A 6 -32.45 -8.81 -42.79
CA HIS A 6 -32.98 -8.54 -41.45
C HIS A 6 -32.02 -8.99 -40.33
N ARG A 7 -30.77 -9.37 -40.65
CA ARG A 7 -29.80 -9.84 -39.64
C ARG A 7 -29.35 -8.72 -38.71
N ARG A 8 -29.25 -9.04 -37.42
CA ARG A 8 -28.70 -8.17 -36.37
C ARG A 8 -27.22 -7.89 -36.64
N ARG A 9 -26.74 -6.74 -36.16
CA ARG A 9 -25.38 -6.27 -36.40
C ARG A 9 -24.52 -6.35 -35.14
N TYR A 10 -23.36 -6.98 -35.23
CA TYR A 10 -22.37 -6.96 -34.15
C TYR A 10 -21.21 -6.02 -34.49
N TRP A 11 -20.70 -5.32 -33.49
CA TRP A 11 -19.56 -4.41 -33.62
C TRP A 11 -18.43 -4.82 -32.67
N LEU A 12 -17.22 -4.99 -33.22
CA LEU A 12 -15.99 -5.19 -32.45
C LEU A 12 -15.29 -3.83 -32.25
N GLY A 13 -15.31 -3.31 -31.03
CA GLY A 13 -14.75 -2.00 -30.66
C GLY A 13 -13.47 -2.08 -29.81
N GLY A 14 -12.71 -0.99 -29.76
CA GLY A 14 -11.56 -0.84 -28.86
C GLY A 14 -10.18 -1.10 -29.49
N LYS A 15 -9.14 -1.23 -28.63
CA LYS A 15 -7.72 -1.29 -29.05
C LYS A 15 -7.13 -2.70 -28.87
N ARG A 16 -7.58 -3.69 -29.64
CA ARG A 16 -6.95 -5.03 -29.71
C ARG A 16 -6.99 -5.63 -31.11
N LYS A 17 -6.14 -6.64 -31.32
CA LYS A 17 -6.11 -7.44 -32.56
C LYS A 17 -7.32 -8.38 -32.57
N ARG A 18 -7.93 -8.54 -33.75
CA ARG A 18 -9.08 -9.43 -34.01
C ARG A 18 -8.91 -10.86 -33.47
N GLU A 19 -7.67 -11.37 -33.44
CA GLU A 19 -7.33 -12.69 -32.87
C GLU A 19 -7.77 -12.88 -31.41
N GLN A 20 -7.93 -11.81 -30.64
CA GLN A 20 -8.43 -11.90 -29.26
C GLN A 20 -9.95 -11.94 -29.15
N ASP A 21 -10.67 -11.57 -30.21
CA ASP A 21 -12.13 -11.48 -30.22
C ASP A 21 -12.77 -12.55 -31.14
N ILE A 22 -11.94 -13.40 -31.74
CA ILE A 22 -12.39 -14.44 -32.68
C ILE A 22 -13.42 -15.40 -32.07
N PHE A 23 -13.27 -15.74 -30.78
CA PHE A 23 -14.22 -16.62 -30.10
C PHE A 23 -15.61 -16.00 -29.93
N PHE A 24 -15.71 -14.67 -29.88
CA PHE A 24 -17.00 -14.00 -29.86
C PHE A 24 -17.68 -14.08 -31.23
N GLU A 25 -16.93 -13.79 -32.31
CA GLU A 25 -17.45 -13.94 -33.68
C GLU A 25 -17.87 -15.39 -33.97
N GLU A 26 -17.06 -16.38 -33.56
CA GLU A 26 -17.35 -17.81 -33.73
C GLU A 26 -18.60 -18.27 -32.96
N ALA A 27 -18.94 -17.61 -31.86
CA ALA A 27 -20.07 -17.97 -31.00
C ALA A 27 -21.41 -17.38 -31.48
N LEU A 28 -21.40 -16.33 -32.29
CA LEU A 28 -22.62 -15.75 -32.85
C LEU A 28 -23.16 -16.62 -33.99
N ASP A 29 -24.48 -16.79 -34.03
CA ASP A 29 -25.12 -17.51 -35.13
C ASP A 29 -25.02 -16.70 -36.44
N PRO A 30 -24.32 -17.20 -37.49
CA PRO A 30 -24.16 -16.49 -38.75
C PRO A 30 -25.46 -16.28 -39.54
N ALA A 31 -26.53 -17.04 -39.21
CA ALA A 31 -27.86 -16.83 -39.77
C ALA A 31 -28.57 -15.62 -39.14
N LEU A 32 -28.23 -15.25 -37.90
CA LEU A 32 -28.84 -14.16 -37.16
C LEU A 32 -28.00 -12.88 -37.17
N TRP A 33 -26.67 -13.02 -37.31
CA TRP A 33 -25.71 -11.94 -37.11
C TRP A 33 -24.89 -11.64 -38.35
N GLN A 34 -24.53 -10.37 -38.51
CA GLN A 34 -23.59 -9.86 -39.51
C GLN A 34 -22.72 -8.73 -38.92
N PRO A 35 -21.55 -8.43 -39.50
CA PRO A 35 -20.74 -7.29 -39.06
C PRO A 35 -21.48 -5.95 -39.21
N GLY A 36 -21.34 -5.09 -38.21
CA GLY A 36 -21.76 -3.68 -38.18
C GLY A 36 -20.60 -2.76 -37.78
N ASP A 37 -20.93 -1.57 -37.29
CA ASP A 37 -19.97 -0.55 -36.89
C ASP A 37 -20.45 0.27 -35.68
N ALA A 38 -19.75 1.36 -35.35
CA ALA A 38 -20.04 2.19 -34.19
C ALA A 38 -21.38 2.95 -34.30
N ASP A 39 -21.92 3.11 -35.52
CA ASP A 39 -23.15 3.85 -35.79
C ASP A 39 -24.37 2.91 -35.91
N ASP A 40 -24.16 1.67 -36.37
CA ASP A 40 -25.23 0.65 -36.54
C ASP A 40 -24.85 -0.71 -35.94
N TRP A 41 -25.29 -0.95 -34.69
CA TRP A 41 -25.04 -2.18 -33.94
C TRP A 41 -26.21 -2.55 -33.02
N HIS A 42 -26.30 -3.85 -32.71
CA HIS A 42 -27.20 -4.47 -31.73
C HIS A 42 -26.42 -5.19 -30.62
N ALA A 43 -25.23 -5.71 -30.91
CA ALA A 43 -24.29 -6.20 -29.91
C ALA A 43 -22.92 -5.54 -30.09
N CYS A 44 -22.41 -4.90 -29.06
CA CYS A 44 -21.09 -4.29 -29.03
C CYS A 44 -20.17 -5.15 -28.16
N TRP A 45 -19.13 -5.72 -28.77
CA TRP A 45 -18.03 -6.35 -28.08
C TRP A 45 -16.84 -5.40 -28.07
N TYR A 46 -16.65 -4.72 -26.95
CA TYR A 46 -15.61 -3.72 -26.80
C TYR A 46 -14.43 -4.30 -26.00
N THR A 47 -13.22 -3.96 -26.41
CA THR A 47 -12.02 -4.21 -25.61
C THR A 47 -11.54 -2.93 -24.93
N GLY A 48 -11.42 -2.98 -23.61
CA GLY A 48 -11.11 -1.81 -22.78
C GLY A 48 -12.40 -1.09 -22.42
N MET A 49 -12.31 0.12 -21.87
CA MET A 49 -13.50 0.85 -21.46
C MET A 49 -14.16 1.55 -22.67
N PRO A 50 -15.44 1.27 -22.99
CA PRO A 50 -16.18 2.00 -24.02
C PRO A 50 -16.34 3.49 -23.66
N PRO A 51 -16.52 4.37 -24.67
CA PRO A 51 -16.88 5.76 -24.42
C PRO A 51 -18.35 5.87 -23.97
N ARG A 52 -18.69 6.98 -23.31
CA ARG A 52 -20.01 7.19 -22.68
C ARG A 52 -21.17 7.09 -23.69
N GLU A 53 -20.93 7.47 -24.94
CA GLU A 53 -21.92 7.47 -26.02
C GLU A 53 -22.40 6.06 -26.37
N VAL A 54 -21.56 5.04 -26.17
CA VAL A 54 -21.95 3.64 -26.37
C VAL A 54 -22.91 3.21 -25.27
N PHE A 55 -22.60 3.55 -24.01
CA PHE A 55 -23.46 3.23 -22.87
C PHE A 55 -24.84 3.86 -22.98
N ARG A 56 -24.96 5.10 -23.48
CA ARG A 56 -26.26 5.77 -23.67
C ARG A 56 -27.19 5.11 -24.70
N GLN A 57 -26.64 4.24 -25.54
CA GLN A 57 -27.40 3.51 -26.57
C GLN A 57 -27.81 2.11 -26.09
N THR A 58 -27.36 1.69 -24.91
CA THR A 58 -27.70 0.37 -24.36
C THR A 58 -29.18 0.29 -24.02
N GLY A 59 -29.74 -0.92 -24.13
CA GLY A 59 -31.13 -1.23 -23.87
C GLY A 59 -31.41 -2.70 -24.14
N PRO A 60 -32.67 -3.15 -24.04
CA PRO A 60 -33.04 -4.56 -24.25
C PRO A 60 -32.58 -5.13 -25.61
N ASP A 61 -32.58 -4.31 -26.66
CA ASP A 61 -32.17 -4.69 -28.02
C ASP A 61 -30.73 -4.31 -28.38
N ARG A 62 -30.01 -3.64 -27.47
CA ARG A 62 -28.65 -3.12 -27.67
C ARG A 62 -27.75 -3.45 -26.49
N THR A 63 -26.91 -4.45 -26.68
CA THR A 63 -26.05 -4.99 -25.61
C THR A 63 -24.59 -4.59 -25.75
N VAL A 64 -23.92 -4.36 -24.63
CA VAL A 64 -22.47 -4.14 -24.55
C VAL A 64 -21.86 -5.01 -23.45
N ASN A 65 -20.67 -5.54 -23.72
CA ASN A 65 -19.92 -6.41 -22.80
C ASN A 65 -19.21 -5.67 -21.65
N HIS A 66 -19.70 -4.49 -21.26
CA HIS A 66 -19.20 -3.75 -20.11
C HIS A 66 -20.30 -3.11 -19.26
N ILE A 67 -20.02 -2.97 -17.97
CA ILE A 67 -20.83 -2.21 -17.02
C ILE A 67 -20.05 -0.94 -16.62
N PRO A 68 -20.63 0.27 -16.82
CA PRO A 68 -20.09 1.52 -16.30
C PRO A 68 -19.70 1.43 -14.82
N GLY A 69 -18.53 1.96 -14.47
CA GLY A 69 -18.06 1.95 -13.08
C GLY A 69 -17.27 0.71 -12.67
N ASN A 70 -17.04 -0.27 -13.56
CA ASN A 70 -16.24 -1.47 -13.25
C ASN A 70 -14.80 -1.18 -12.77
N ASN A 71 -14.32 0.07 -12.87
CA ASN A 71 -13.04 0.49 -12.30
C ASN A 71 -12.99 0.35 -10.77
N CYS A 72 -14.13 0.28 -10.07
CA CYS A 72 -14.17 -0.09 -8.66
C CYS A 72 -13.64 -1.50 -8.40
N LEU A 73 -13.72 -2.38 -9.40
CA LEU A 73 -13.16 -3.74 -9.38
C LEU A 73 -11.80 -3.82 -10.08
N THR A 74 -11.65 -3.17 -11.23
CA THR A 74 -10.53 -3.42 -12.15
C THR A 74 -9.31 -2.52 -11.92
N VAL A 75 -9.45 -1.45 -11.14
CA VAL A 75 -8.34 -0.62 -10.69
C VAL A 75 -7.94 -1.04 -9.29
N LYS A 76 -6.68 -1.47 -9.12
CA LYS A 76 -6.14 -2.03 -7.86
C LYS A 76 -6.51 -1.20 -6.62
N SER A 77 -6.20 0.09 -6.61
CA SER A 77 -6.49 0.99 -5.48
C SER A 77 -7.99 1.03 -5.13
N ARG A 78 -8.85 1.05 -6.15
CA ARG A 78 -10.31 1.06 -5.97
C ARG A 78 -10.86 -0.30 -5.55
N LEU A 79 -10.27 -1.40 -6.04
CA LEU A 79 -10.62 -2.76 -5.61
C LEU A 79 -10.38 -2.93 -4.11
N TYR A 80 -9.20 -2.52 -3.63
CA TYR A 80 -8.89 -2.58 -2.20
C TYR A 80 -9.85 -1.70 -1.39
N GLN A 81 -10.15 -0.48 -1.84
CA GLN A 81 -11.14 0.37 -1.17
C GLN A 81 -12.52 -0.29 -1.13
N THR A 82 -12.94 -0.92 -2.23
CA THR A 82 -14.23 -1.60 -2.35
C THR A 82 -14.36 -2.74 -1.35
N VAL A 83 -13.36 -3.63 -1.29
CA VAL A 83 -13.34 -4.73 -0.32
C VAL A 83 -13.16 -4.22 1.11
N HIS A 84 -12.36 -3.19 1.32
CA HIS A 84 -12.16 -2.59 2.64
C HIS A 84 -13.45 -1.98 3.21
N ASN A 85 -14.26 -1.33 2.38
CA ASN A 85 -15.58 -0.82 2.78
C ASN A 85 -16.53 -1.94 3.23
N LEU A 86 -16.50 -3.08 2.52
CA LEU A 86 -17.22 -4.30 2.95
C LEU A 86 -16.72 -4.79 4.32
N GLN A 87 -15.41 -4.95 4.48
CA GLN A 87 -14.79 -5.42 5.72
C GLN A 87 -15.15 -4.51 6.91
N ARG A 88 -15.08 -3.18 6.73
CA ARG A 88 -15.47 -2.20 7.75
C ARG A 88 -16.92 -2.30 8.15
N ARG A 89 -17.83 -2.43 7.18
CA ARG A 89 -19.27 -2.58 7.44
C ARG A 89 -19.57 -3.88 8.19
N LEU A 90 -18.96 -4.99 7.78
CA LEU A 90 -19.12 -6.27 8.46
C LEU A 90 -18.56 -6.20 9.88
N ALA A 91 -17.38 -5.60 10.09
CA ALA A 91 -16.81 -5.42 11.42
C ALA A 91 -17.67 -4.55 12.34
N ALA A 92 -18.42 -3.58 11.81
CA ALA A 92 -19.33 -2.74 12.57
C ALA A 92 -20.65 -3.46 12.95
N SER A 93 -21.05 -4.49 12.20
CA SER A 93 -22.34 -5.17 12.35
C SER A 93 -22.25 -6.60 12.86
N ARG A 94 -21.04 -7.14 13.00
CA ARG A 94 -20.81 -8.53 13.43
C ARG A 94 -19.99 -8.56 14.72
N PRO A 95 -20.25 -9.52 15.62
CA PRO A 95 -19.39 -9.72 16.78
C PRO A 95 -18.00 -10.20 16.32
N ALA A 96 -16.99 -9.94 17.16
CA ALA A 96 -15.64 -10.44 16.93
C ALA A 96 -15.65 -11.97 16.77
N GLY A 97 -14.97 -12.48 15.73
CA GLY A 97 -14.92 -13.91 15.41
C GLY A 97 -16.10 -14.46 14.60
N HIS A 98 -17.07 -13.62 14.20
CA HIS A 98 -18.16 -14.06 13.33
C HIS A 98 -17.62 -14.59 11.97
N PRO A 99 -18.19 -15.68 11.40
CA PRO A 99 -17.70 -16.29 10.15
C PRO A 99 -17.60 -15.32 8.98
N ASP A 100 -18.54 -14.38 8.82
CA ASP A 100 -18.50 -13.35 7.77
C ASP A 100 -17.23 -12.49 7.81
N LEU A 101 -16.66 -12.24 8.99
CA LEU A 101 -15.40 -11.48 9.11
C LEU A 101 -14.24 -12.27 8.51
N THR A 102 -14.19 -13.58 8.77
CA THR A 102 -13.19 -14.48 8.19
C THR A 102 -13.41 -14.66 6.69
N ARG A 103 -14.66 -14.81 6.25
CA ARG A 103 -15.03 -14.93 4.83
C ARG A 103 -14.71 -13.66 4.04
N ALA A 104 -14.71 -12.49 4.68
CA ALA A 104 -14.35 -11.21 4.07
C ALA A 104 -12.85 -10.86 4.17
N ASP A 105 -12.07 -11.65 4.91
CA ASP A 105 -10.62 -11.48 5.02
C ASP A 105 -9.93 -12.26 3.88
N PHE A 106 -9.91 -11.68 2.69
CA PHE A 106 -9.36 -12.35 1.50
C PHE A 106 -8.51 -11.44 0.61
N VAL A 107 -8.25 -10.20 1.04
CA VAL A 107 -7.31 -9.30 0.38
C VAL A 107 -6.10 -9.11 1.30
N PRO A 108 -4.87 -9.12 0.77
CA PRO A 108 -3.70 -8.77 1.57
C PRO A 108 -3.86 -7.37 2.15
N ARG A 109 -3.26 -7.12 3.32
CA ARG A 109 -3.32 -5.80 3.94
C ARG A 109 -2.66 -4.75 3.04
N VAL A 110 -3.33 -3.61 2.88
CA VAL A 110 -2.88 -2.49 2.05
C VAL A 110 -2.89 -1.20 2.87
N PHE A 111 -1.88 -0.37 2.64
CA PHE A 111 -1.73 0.97 3.17
C PHE A 111 -1.61 1.96 2.01
N SER A 112 -2.51 2.93 1.93
CA SER A 112 -2.57 3.97 0.90
C SER A 112 -1.76 5.19 1.33
N MET A 113 -0.72 5.54 0.57
CA MET A 113 0.08 6.73 0.91
C MET A 113 -0.63 8.01 0.48
N PRO A 114 -0.41 9.14 1.19
CA PRO A 114 0.34 9.22 2.45
C PRO A 114 -0.51 9.01 3.72
N GLY A 115 -1.83 8.92 3.58
CA GLY A 115 -2.76 8.82 4.72
C GLY A 115 -2.42 7.70 5.71
N ASP A 116 -1.98 6.55 5.20
CA ASP A 116 -1.69 5.37 6.00
C ASP A 116 -0.21 5.23 6.40
N TYR A 117 0.64 6.22 6.13
CA TYR A 117 2.09 6.12 6.33
C TYR A 117 2.48 5.72 7.76
N HIS A 118 1.85 6.34 8.76
CA HIS A 118 2.13 6.04 10.16
C HIS A 118 1.52 4.71 10.61
N ALA A 119 0.36 4.34 10.07
CA ALA A 119 -0.26 3.05 10.37
C ALA A 119 0.57 1.89 9.83
N LEU A 120 1.16 2.05 8.63
CA LEU A 120 2.12 1.12 8.05
C LEU A 120 3.33 0.94 8.99
N GLN A 121 3.89 2.03 9.51
CA GLN A 121 5.07 1.96 10.39
C GLN A 121 4.79 1.24 11.70
N ALA A 122 3.69 1.59 12.38
CA ALA A 122 3.29 0.92 13.60
C ALA A 122 3.02 -0.57 13.36
N HIS A 123 2.36 -0.90 12.26
CA HIS A 123 2.04 -2.28 11.93
C HIS A 123 3.29 -3.10 11.58
N ALA A 124 4.23 -2.53 10.80
CA ALA A 124 5.48 -3.19 10.47
C ALA A 124 6.39 -3.37 11.70
N ALA A 125 6.41 -2.42 12.63
CA ALA A 125 7.12 -2.58 13.90
C ALA A 125 6.55 -3.73 14.74
N ALA A 126 5.22 -3.89 14.74
CA ALA A 126 4.55 -4.99 15.43
C ALA A 126 4.72 -6.37 14.75
N HIS A 127 5.09 -6.40 13.46
CA HIS A 127 5.21 -7.63 12.66
C HIS A 127 6.50 -7.62 11.82
N PRO A 128 7.68 -7.75 12.46
CA PRO A 128 8.98 -7.58 11.80
C PRO A 128 9.32 -8.69 10.78
N ASP A 129 8.63 -9.83 10.83
CA ASP A 129 8.76 -10.93 9.87
C ASP A 129 8.07 -10.64 8.52
N LYS A 130 7.18 -9.65 8.49
CA LYS A 130 6.39 -9.30 7.30
C LYS A 130 7.20 -8.52 6.29
N ARG A 131 7.02 -8.88 5.03
CA ARG A 131 7.60 -8.19 3.88
C ARG A 131 6.54 -7.33 3.20
N TRP A 132 6.98 -6.34 2.44
CA TRP A 132 6.09 -5.30 1.89
C TRP A 132 6.37 -5.08 0.41
N LEU A 133 5.32 -4.87 -0.39
CA LEU A 133 5.41 -4.48 -1.79
C LEU A 133 5.01 -3.01 -1.94
N LEU A 134 5.86 -2.21 -2.57
CA LEU A 134 5.51 -0.87 -3.04
C LEU A 134 4.89 -0.97 -4.43
N LYS A 135 3.72 -0.38 -4.62
CA LYS A 135 2.99 -0.39 -5.90
C LYS A 135 2.45 1.00 -6.24
N PRO A 136 2.42 1.41 -7.53
CA PRO A 136 1.71 2.62 -7.93
C PRO A 136 0.20 2.38 -7.92
N LYS A 137 -0.59 3.34 -7.44
CA LYS A 137 -2.06 3.23 -7.37
C LYS A 137 -2.74 2.99 -8.73
N ASN A 138 -2.15 3.51 -9.81
CA ASN A 138 -2.74 3.52 -11.16
C ASN A 138 -1.89 2.79 -12.23
N SER A 139 -0.91 1.97 -11.84
CA SER A 139 -0.07 1.22 -12.79
C SER A 139 -0.65 -0.15 -13.14
N ALA A 140 -0.42 -0.58 -14.39
CA ALA A 140 -0.79 -1.89 -14.92
C ALA A 140 0.47 -2.66 -15.38
N ARG A 141 0.33 -3.97 -15.59
CA ARG A 141 1.38 -4.87 -16.11
C ARG A 141 2.64 -5.01 -15.23
N GLY A 142 2.53 -4.79 -13.92
CA GLY A 142 3.63 -5.02 -12.98
C GLY A 142 4.79 -4.02 -13.05
N LYS A 143 4.64 -2.92 -13.80
CA LYS A 143 5.66 -1.87 -13.89
C LYS A 143 5.72 -1.08 -12.58
N ASP A 144 6.94 -0.91 -12.06
CA ASP A 144 7.27 -0.20 -10.82
C ASP A 144 6.76 -0.86 -9.52
N ILE A 145 6.61 -2.20 -9.52
CA ILE A 145 6.41 -2.98 -8.28
C ILE A 145 7.78 -3.39 -7.73
N SER A 146 8.05 -3.09 -6.47
CA SER A 146 9.28 -3.52 -5.80
C SER A 146 9.01 -4.03 -4.39
N LEU A 147 9.85 -4.95 -3.92
CA LEU A 147 9.91 -5.29 -2.51
C LEU A 147 10.50 -4.11 -1.74
N VAL A 148 9.88 -3.76 -0.62
CA VAL A 148 10.37 -2.73 0.29
C VAL A 148 11.29 -3.40 1.29
N SER A 149 12.56 -3.00 1.29
CA SER A 149 13.55 -3.45 2.27
C SER A 149 13.28 -2.87 3.66
N ASP A 150 12.88 -1.60 3.72
CA ASP A 150 12.56 -0.90 4.96
C ASP A 150 11.35 0.04 4.77
N VAL A 151 10.30 -0.15 5.58
CA VAL A 151 9.08 0.67 5.57
C VAL A 151 9.35 2.15 5.88
N ALA A 152 10.46 2.48 6.53
CA ALA A 152 10.84 3.86 6.82
C ALA A 152 11.24 4.64 5.56
N GLU A 153 11.67 3.95 4.50
CA GLU A 153 12.07 4.56 3.23
C GLU A 153 10.88 4.78 2.27
N VAL A 154 9.71 4.22 2.60
CA VAL A 154 8.51 4.30 1.75
C VAL A 154 8.19 5.75 1.39
N PRO A 155 7.97 6.05 0.10
CA PRO A 155 7.62 7.39 -0.34
C PRO A 155 6.23 7.80 0.15
N THR A 156 6.09 9.05 0.56
CA THR A 156 4.84 9.66 1.05
C THR A 156 4.08 10.40 -0.06
N ASP A 157 4.26 10.03 -1.33
CA ASP A 157 3.47 10.60 -2.42
C ASP A 157 2.14 9.84 -2.56
N ASP A 158 1.08 10.56 -2.91
CA ASP A 158 -0.26 10.00 -3.09
C ASP A 158 -0.36 8.97 -4.25
N ARG A 159 0.66 8.90 -5.11
CA ARG A 159 0.68 7.89 -6.18
C ARG A 159 0.98 6.47 -5.70
N TRP A 160 1.39 6.28 -4.45
CA TRP A 160 1.88 4.99 -3.95
C TRP A 160 0.92 4.31 -3.00
N MET A 161 0.97 2.98 -2.99
CA MET A 161 0.38 2.12 -1.97
C MET A 161 1.40 1.06 -1.57
N VAL A 162 1.34 0.62 -0.32
CA VAL A 162 2.16 -0.46 0.22
C VAL A 162 1.25 -1.63 0.56
N GLN A 163 1.62 -2.82 0.14
CA GLN A 163 0.86 -4.04 0.39
C GLN A 163 1.71 -5.06 1.12
N GLU A 164 1.14 -5.80 2.06
CA GLU A 164 1.79 -6.96 2.66
C GLU A 164 2.11 -8.00 1.58
N TYR A 165 3.38 -8.40 1.49
CA TYR A 165 3.81 -9.43 0.56
C TYR A 165 3.48 -10.81 1.10
N LEU A 166 2.71 -11.59 0.33
CA LEU A 166 2.44 -12.99 0.61
C LEU A 166 3.71 -13.83 0.34
N SER A 167 4.55 -13.97 1.37
CA SER A 167 5.87 -14.63 1.32
C SER A 167 5.84 -16.15 1.40
N GLN A 168 4.69 -16.73 1.76
CA GLN A 168 4.48 -18.18 1.86
C GLN A 168 3.39 -18.65 0.88
N PRO A 169 3.60 -18.51 -0.46
CA PRO A 169 2.66 -19.04 -1.43
C PRO A 169 2.71 -20.58 -1.43
N HIS A 170 1.58 -21.22 -1.70
CA HIS A 170 1.59 -22.61 -2.11
C HIS A 170 2.27 -22.74 -3.48
N LEU A 171 3.13 -23.74 -3.63
CA LEU A 171 3.98 -23.88 -4.81
C LEU A 171 3.55 -25.10 -5.62
N MET A 172 3.48 -24.93 -6.94
CA MET A 172 3.29 -26.04 -7.88
C MET A 172 4.65 -26.31 -8.54
N GLN A 173 5.19 -27.51 -8.34
CA GLN A 173 6.52 -27.89 -8.85
C GLN A 173 7.63 -26.91 -8.42
N GLY A 174 7.53 -26.40 -7.18
CA GLY A 174 8.47 -25.41 -6.64
C GLY A 174 8.30 -23.99 -7.21
N ARG A 175 7.33 -23.74 -8.09
CA ARG A 175 7.06 -22.44 -8.71
C ARG A 175 5.81 -21.78 -8.13
N LYS A 176 5.83 -20.46 -8.05
CA LYS A 176 4.66 -19.65 -7.65
C LYS A 176 3.58 -19.73 -8.73
N TYR A 177 2.30 -19.78 -8.36
CA TYR A 177 1.18 -19.73 -9.30
C TYR A 177 0.07 -18.80 -8.84
N VAL A 178 -0.77 -18.33 -9.77
CA VAL A 178 -2.04 -17.65 -9.45
C VAL A 178 -3.18 -18.33 -10.19
N LEU A 179 -4.36 -18.37 -9.58
CA LEU A 179 -5.58 -18.87 -10.20
C LEU A 179 -6.31 -17.75 -10.91
N ARG A 180 -6.49 -17.88 -12.23
CA ARG A 180 -7.39 -17.06 -13.04
C ARG A 180 -8.78 -17.69 -13.04
N LEU A 181 -9.73 -16.98 -12.46
CA LEU A 181 -11.16 -17.28 -12.50
C LEU A 181 -11.86 -16.36 -13.50
N TYR A 182 -12.92 -16.85 -14.14
CA TYR A 182 -13.76 -16.06 -15.03
C TYR A 182 -15.12 -15.84 -14.37
N VAL A 183 -15.48 -14.57 -14.17
CA VAL A 183 -16.71 -14.15 -13.49
C VAL A 183 -17.56 -13.36 -14.47
N LEU A 184 -18.83 -13.73 -14.62
CA LEU A 184 -19.81 -13.04 -15.44
C LEU A 184 -20.84 -12.35 -14.55
N ILE A 185 -21.00 -11.04 -14.72
CA ILE A 185 -22.06 -10.25 -14.12
C ILE A 185 -23.08 -9.96 -15.23
N THR A 186 -24.28 -10.55 -15.14
CA THR A 186 -25.34 -10.38 -16.14
C THR A 186 -26.35 -9.29 -15.77
N SER A 187 -26.39 -8.90 -14.49
CA SER A 187 -27.25 -7.81 -14.00
C SER A 187 -26.68 -7.23 -12.70
N VAL A 188 -26.83 -5.91 -12.52
CA VAL A 188 -26.46 -5.20 -11.28
C VAL A 188 -27.65 -5.09 -10.32
N GLU A 189 -28.88 -5.07 -10.85
CA GLU A 189 -30.11 -4.94 -10.06
C GLU A 189 -31.29 -5.65 -10.75
N PRO A 190 -31.76 -6.79 -10.20
CA PRO A 190 -31.16 -7.53 -9.09
C PRO A 190 -29.78 -8.10 -9.49
N LEU A 191 -28.87 -8.22 -8.52
CA LEU A 191 -27.50 -8.65 -8.76
C LEU A 191 -27.46 -10.13 -9.18
N ARG A 192 -27.00 -10.41 -10.41
CA ARG A 192 -26.80 -11.77 -10.94
C ARG A 192 -25.34 -12.00 -11.32
N VAL A 193 -24.73 -12.98 -10.67
CA VAL A 193 -23.29 -13.25 -10.77
C VAL A 193 -23.04 -14.74 -10.94
N TYR A 194 -22.16 -15.06 -11.88
CA TYR A 194 -21.81 -16.43 -12.23
C TYR A 194 -20.29 -16.61 -12.27
N LEU A 195 -19.83 -17.78 -11.85
CA LEU A 195 -18.43 -18.20 -11.89
C LEU A 195 -18.29 -19.34 -12.89
N TYR A 196 -17.38 -19.20 -13.86
CA TYR A 196 -17.10 -20.28 -14.80
C TYR A 196 -16.34 -21.41 -14.09
N GLU A 197 -16.74 -22.66 -14.34
CA GLU A 197 -16.14 -23.85 -13.71
C GLU A 197 -14.66 -24.05 -14.06
N GLN A 198 -14.26 -23.57 -15.24
CA GLN A 198 -12.88 -23.63 -15.74
C GLN A 198 -12.16 -22.29 -15.64
N GLY A 199 -10.84 -22.37 -15.64
CA GLY A 199 -9.91 -21.26 -15.51
C GLY A 199 -8.49 -21.77 -15.64
N PHE A 200 -7.51 -21.03 -15.12
CA PHE A 200 -6.10 -21.42 -15.24
C PHE A 200 -5.30 -21.14 -13.98
N ALA A 201 -4.54 -22.11 -13.49
CA ALA A 201 -3.37 -21.85 -12.67
C ALA A 201 -2.21 -21.41 -13.59
N LYS A 202 -1.74 -20.18 -13.41
CA LYS A 202 -0.66 -19.58 -14.19
C LYS A 202 0.62 -19.58 -13.38
N LEU A 203 1.62 -20.32 -13.83
CA LEU A 203 2.88 -20.48 -13.10
C LEU A 203 3.88 -19.38 -13.49
N ALA A 204 4.73 -19.03 -12.53
CA ALA A 204 5.97 -18.33 -12.80
C ALA A 204 6.94 -19.26 -13.57
N SER A 205 7.88 -18.69 -14.32
CA SER A 205 8.82 -19.47 -15.12
C SER A 205 10.02 -20.02 -14.33
N MET A 206 10.30 -19.48 -13.14
CA MET A 206 11.40 -19.92 -12.27
C MET A 206 10.91 -20.47 -10.91
N PRO A 207 11.68 -21.34 -10.23
CA PRO A 207 11.42 -21.75 -8.86
C PRO A 207 11.32 -20.57 -7.89
N TYR A 208 10.44 -20.68 -6.91
CA TYR A 208 10.22 -19.63 -5.91
C TYR A 208 11.37 -19.59 -4.91
N SER A 209 12.00 -18.42 -4.77
CA SER A 209 13.00 -18.13 -3.74
C SER A 209 12.82 -16.71 -3.22
N LEU A 210 12.92 -16.54 -1.90
CA LEU A 210 12.93 -15.20 -1.28
C LEU A 210 14.31 -14.53 -1.34
N GLU A 211 15.34 -15.26 -1.74
CA GLU A 211 16.70 -14.75 -1.95
C GLU A 211 16.81 -13.98 -3.27
N ASP A 212 16.00 -14.34 -4.27
CA ASP A 212 15.94 -13.71 -5.60
C ASP A 212 14.86 -12.62 -5.69
N ALA A 213 14.77 -11.76 -4.68
CA ALA A 213 13.69 -10.77 -4.52
C ALA A 213 13.48 -9.83 -5.73
N ASP A 214 14.56 -9.54 -6.46
CA ASP A 214 14.55 -8.64 -7.63
C ASP A 214 14.27 -9.39 -8.95
N ASN A 215 14.14 -10.71 -8.94
CA ASN A 215 13.89 -11.50 -10.14
C ASN A 215 12.37 -11.58 -10.45
N PRO A 216 11.89 -10.90 -11.50
CA PRO A 216 10.46 -10.90 -11.84
C PRO A 216 9.95 -12.29 -12.24
N TYR A 217 10.80 -13.18 -12.75
CA TYR A 217 10.44 -14.53 -13.21
C TYR A 217 10.18 -15.51 -12.05
N VAL A 218 10.54 -15.12 -10.82
CA VAL A 218 10.28 -15.84 -9.56
C VAL A 218 8.98 -15.36 -8.91
N HIS A 219 8.74 -14.04 -8.96
CA HIS A 219 7.71 -13.38 -8.16
C HIS A 219 6.45 -12.98 -8.94
N LEU A 220 6.52 -12.85 -10.26
CA LEU A 220 5.40 -12.47 -11.13
C LEU A 220 4.96 -13.65 -11.99
N THR A 221 3.65 -13.87 -12.08
CA THR A 221 3.01 -14.95 -12.84
C THR A 221 2.39 -14.45 -14.15
N ASN A 222 2.65 -13.19 -14.53
CA ASN A 222 2.12 -12.61 -15.77
C ASN A 222 2.76 -13.30 -16.99
N PRO A 223 1.95 -13.78 -17.96
CA PRO A 223 2.48 -14.45 -19.14
C PRO A 223 3.37 -13.52 -19.97
N ASP A 224 3.00 -12.24 -20.14
CA ASP A 224 3.79 -11.25 -20.89
C ASP A 224 5.18 -10.99 -20.31
N VAL A 225 5.35 -11.19 -18.99
CA VAL A 225 6.64 -11.06 -18.31
C VAL A 225 7.41 -12.37 -18.52
N ASN A 226 6.81 -13.51 -18.19
CA ASN A 226 7.48 -14.80 -18.22
C ASN A 226 7.84 -15.24 -19.64
N ALA A 227 7.06 -14.89 -20.66
CA ALA A 227 7.36 -15.14 -22.07
C ALA A 227 8.69 -14.50 -22.55
N ARG A 228 9.26 -13.55 -21.77
CA ARG A 228 10.56 -12.94 -22.05
C ARG A 228 11.73 -13.67 -21.36
N ASN A 229 11.45 -14.71 -20.59
CA ASN A 229 12.47 -15.51 -19.94
C ASN A 229 13.01 -16.55 -20.92
N GLU A 230 14.03 -16.16 -21.68
CA GLU A 230 14.72 -17.04 -22.64
C GLU A 230 15.47 -18.21 -21.96
N ALA A 231 15.64 -18.19 -20.64
CA ALA A 231 16.32 -19.24 -19.89
C ALA A 231 15.39 -20.38 -19.43
N ALA A 232 14.08 -20.24 -19.60
CA ALA A 232 13.11 -21.29 -19.30
C ALA A 232 12.74 -22.05 -20.57
N ASP A 233 12.73 -23.39 -20.50
CA ASP A 233 12.30 -24.24 -21.62
C ASP A 233 10.83 -23.93 -22.00
N ASP A 234 9.95 -23.93 -21.00
CA ASP A 234 8.53 -23.55 -21.12
C ASP A 234 8.26 -22.29 -20.28
N PRO A 235 8.41 -21.09 -20.84
CA PRO A 235 8.27 -19.84 -20.09
C PRO A 235 6.82 -19.55 -19.67
N VAL A 236 5.82 -20.10 -20.36
CA VAL A 236 4.39 -19.84 -20.10
C VAL A 236 3.67 -21.16 -19.88
N VAL A 237 3.42 -21.49 -18.60
CA VAL A 237 2.74 -22.74 -18.21
C VAL A 237 1.38 -22.46 -17.60
N PHE A 238 0.32 -22.90 -18.27
CA PHE A 238 -1.07 -22.82 -17.79
C PHE A 238 -1.64 -24.21 -17.52
N VAL A 239 -2.13 -24.42 -16.30
CA VAL A 239 -2.83 -25.65 -15.89
C VAL A 239 -4.30 -25.34 -15.71
N ASP A 240 -5.20 -26.01 -16.43
CA ASP A 240 -6.65 -25.82 -16.23
C ASP A 240 -7.11 -26.25 -14.84
N LEU A 241 -8.27 -25.74 -14.41
CA LEU A 241 -8.74 -25.95 -13.05
C LEU A 241 -9.11 -27.42 -12.76
N GLU A 242 -9.51 -28.20 -13.76
CA GLU A 242 -9.75 -29.63 -13.54
C GLU A 242 -8.45 -30.36 -13.15
N ARG A 243 -7.38 -30.17 -13.93
CA ARG A 243 -6.05 -30.73 -13.60
C ARG A 243 -5.51 -30.17 -12.30
N TYR A 244 -5.69 -28.87 -12.04
CA TYR A 244 -5.28 -28.24 -10.78
C TYR A 244 -5.97 -28.87 -9.55
N ARG A 245 -7.29 -29.08 -9.61
CA ARG A 245 -8.06 -29.70 -8.51
C ARG A 245 -7.66 -31.15 -8.28
N ARG A 246 -7.41 -31.90 -9.35
CA ARG A 246 -6.86 -33.26 -9.26
C ARG A 246 -5.51 -33.25 -8.57
N TRP A 247 -4.59 -32.39 -9.00
CA TRP A 247 -3.28 -32.24 -8.39
C TRP A 247 -3.36 -31.86 -6.89
N LEU A 248 -4.24 -30.93 -6.51
CA LEU A 248 -4.44 -30.58 -5.09
C LEU A 248 -4.84 -31.78 -4.24
N ARG A 249 -5.78 -32.60 -4.72
CA ARG A 249 -6.20 -33.84 -4.02
C ARG A 249 -5.07 -34.85 -3.92
N GLU A 250 -4.26 -34.99 -4.96
CA GLU A 250 -3.06 -35.84 -4.96
C GLU A 250 -2.00 -35.36 -3.96
N GLN A 251 -1.93 -34.05 -3.71
CA GLN A 251 -1.09 -33.47 -2.64
C GLN A 251 -1.72 -33.58 -1.23
N GLY A 252 -2.93 -34.14 -1.11
CA GLY A 252 -3.63 -34.29 0.18
C GLY A 252 -4.40 -33.07 0.65
N HIS A 253 -4.66 -32.09 -0.23
CA HIS A 253 -5.45 -30.91 0.08
C HIS A 253 -6.94 -31.07 -0.27
N ASP A 254 -7.80 -30.40 0.48
CA ASP A 254 -9.24 -30.31 0.20
C ASP A 254 -9.50 -29.24 -0.87
N ASP A 255 -9.67 -29.68 -2.11
CA ASP A 255 -9.98 -28.79 -3.23
C ASP A 255 -11.38 -28.18 -3.12
N ALA A 256 -12.36 -28.89 -2.54
CA ALA A 256 -13.71 -28.38 -2.37
C ALA A 256 -13.73 -27.17 -1.43
N ALA A 257 -13.06 -27.28 -0.27
CA ALA A 257 -12.95 -26.18 0.68
C ALA A 257 -12.22 -24.95 0.11
N LEU A 258 -11.20 -25.14 -0.74
CA LEU A 258 -10.56 -24.04 -1.45
C LEU A 258 -11.53 -23.34 -2.41
N PHE A 259 -12.24 -24.11 -3.23
CA PHE A 259 -13.15 -23.56 -4.23
C PHE A 259 -14.38 -22.91 -3.59
N ASP A 260 -14.85 -23.39 -2.44
CA ASP A 260 -15.88 -22.71 -1.65
C ASP A 260 -15.42 -21.33 -1.16
N ARG A 261 -14.16 -21.20 -0.73
CA ARG A 261 -13.57 -19.89 -0.41
C ARG A 261 -13.45 -19.00 -1.64
N LEU A 262 -13.12 -19.55 -2.80
CA LEU A 262 -13.06 -18.77 -4.06
C LEU A 262 -14.46 -18.26 -4.47
N ARG A 263 -15.53 -19.05 -4.27
CA ARG A 263 -16.91 -18.61 -4.47
C ARG A 263 -17.27 -17.45 -3.56
N ASP A 264 -16.93 -17.54 -2.28
CA ASP A 264 -17.12 -16.45 -1.32
C ASP A 264 -16.39 -15.18 -1.76
N ILE A 265 -15.12 -15.29 -2.20
CA ILE A 265 -14.34 -14.15 -2.73
C ILE A 265 -15.07 -13.47 -3.89
N VAL A 266 -15.55 -14.26 -4.87
CA VAL A 266 -16.25 -13.72 -6.05
C VAL A 266 -17.52 -13.01 -5.62
N ALA A 267 -18.40 -13.68 -4.87
CA ALA A 267 -19.69 -13.13 -4.46
C ALA A 267 -19.52 -11.86 -3.61
N LEU A 268 -18.69 -11.91 -2.57
CA LEU A 268 -18.45 -10.78 -1.68
C LEU A 268 -17.81 -9.59 -2.39
N THR A 269 -16.88 -9.84 -3.33
CA THR A 269 -16.27 -8.78 -4.15
C THR A 269 -17.32 -8.09 -5.03
N THR A 270 -18.21 -8.86 -5.68
CA THR A 270 -19.27 -8.28 -6.52
C THR A 270 -20.33 -7.53 -5.71
N ILE A 271 -20.70 -8.03 -4.53
CA ILE A 271 -21.63 -7.35 -3.60
C ILE A 271 -21.03 -6.01 -3.15
N ALA A 272 -19.73 -5.99 -2.82
CA ALA A 272 -19.06 -4.77 -2.41
C ALA A 272 -19.03 -3.71 -3.52
N ALA A 273 -18.96 -4.12 -4.79
CA ALA A 273 -18.92 -3.22 -5.94
C ALA A 273 -20.31 -2.77 -6.44
N ARG A 274 -21.36 -3.52 -6.12
CA ARG A 274 -22.71 -3.39 -6.70
C ARG A 274 -23.25 -1.96 -6.70
N GLU A 275 -23.19 -1.26 -5.56
CA GLU A 275 -23.73 0.10 -5.47
C GLU A 275 -22.98 1.09 -6.38
N ASN A 276 -21.66 0.95 -6.50
CA ASN A 276 -20.85 1.79 -7.38
C ASN A 276 -21.22 1.57 -8.86
N LEU A 277 -21.41 0.31 -9.26
CA LEU A 277 -21.86 -0.05 -10.61
C LEU A 277 -23.24 0.56 -10.91
N ARG A 278 -24.20 0.42 -10.00
CA ARG A 278 -25.55 1.01 -10.16
C ARG A 278 -25.49 2.53 -10.31
N ALA A 279 -24.77 3.21 -9.43
CA ALA A 279 -24.64 4.66 -9.46
C ALA A 279 -24.01 5.14 -10.79
N GLN A 280 -23.03 4.40 -11.32
CA GLN A 280 -22.38 4.73 -12.59
C GLN A 280 -23.24 4.43 -13.82
N LEU A 281 -24.04 3.35 -13.80
CA LEU A 281 -25.06 3.10 -14.83
C LEU A 281 -26.01 4.31 -14.94
N ALA A 282 -26.59 4.73 -13.82
CA ALA A 282 -27.49 5.88 -13.76
C ALA A 282 -26.80 7.19 -14.20
N HIS A 283 -25.60 7.46 -13.70
CA HIS A 283 -24.84 8.68 -14.04
C HIS A 283 -24.49 8.76 -15.53
N GLN A 284 -24.18 7.63 -16.16
CA GLN A 284 -23.84 7.58 -17.57
C GLN A 284 -25.08 7.58 -18.48
N GLY A 285 -26.26 7.26 -17.94
CA GLY A 285 -27.51 7.12 -18.68
C GLY A 285 -27.53 5.83 -19.48
N ALA A 286 -26.90 4.77 -18.95
CA ALA A 286 -26.93 3.45 -19.56
C ALA A 286 -28.12 2.65 -19.02
N ASP A 287 -28.74 1.86 -19.88
CA ASP A 287 -29.74 0.88 -19.47
C ASP A 287 -29.02 -0.38 -18.98
N ALA A 288 -29.33 -0.79 -17.74
CA ALA A 288 -28.75 -1.97 -17.13
C ALA A 288 -29.06 -3.25 -17.93
N ALA A 289 -30.21 -3.34 -18.59
CA ALA A 289 -30.61 -4.51 -19.39
C ALA A 289 -29.68 -4.75 -20.59
N GLY A 290 -29.01 -3.70 -21.08
CA GLY A 290 -28.07 -3.78 -22.19
C GLY A 290 -26.61 -3.97 -21.75
N CYS A 291 -26.30 -4.19 -20.47
CA CYS A 291 -24.93 -4.24 -19.97
C CYS A 291 -24.64 -5.57 -19.26
N TYR A 292 -23.54 -6.23 -19.61
CA TYR A 292 -22.99 -7.36 -18.86
C TYR A 292 -21.47 -7.21 -18.75
N GLU A 293 -20.81 -7.92 -17.84
CA GLU A 293 -19.35 -7.80 -17.65
C GLU A 293 -18.70 -9.16 -17.43
N LEU A 294 -17.67 -9.47 -18.25
CA LEU A 294 -16.78 -10.60 -18.03
C LEU A 294 -15.47 -10.12 -17.38
N ILE A 295 -15.21 -10.58 -16.15
CA ILE A 295 -14.05 -10.21 -15.36
C ILE A 295 -13.11 -11.41 -15.20
N GLY A 296 -11.80 -11.19 -15.38
CA GLY A 296 -10.79 -12.17 -14.99
C GLY A 296 -10.24 -11.89 -13.60
N MET A 297 -10.60 -12.70 -12.60
CA MET A 297 -10.15 -12.53 -11.22
C MET A 297 -8.91 -13.38 -10.94
N ASP A 298 -7.84 -12.77 -10.42
CA ASP A 298 -6.59 -13.45 -10.10
C ASP A 298 -6.44 -13.63 -8.58
N CYS A 299 -6.34 -14.89 -8.14
CA CYS A 299 -6.19 -15.27 -6.73
C CYS A 299 -4.88 -16.02 -6.49
N LEU A 300 -4.10 -15.63 -5.47
CA LEU A 300 -2.97 -16.41 -4.96
C LEU A 300 -3.46 -17.41 -3.91
N VAL A 301 -2.89 -18.61 -3.87
CA VAL A 301 -3.13 -19.56 -2.77
C VAL A 301 -1.88 -19.61 -1.89
N ASP A 302 -2.04 -19.43 -0.58
CA ASP A 302 -0.94 -19.56 0.38
C ASP A 302 -0.71 -21.00 0.83
N ASP A 303 0.38 -21.24 1.55
CA ASP A 303 0.79 -22.56 2.07
C ASP A 303 -0.23 -23.22 3.02
N ARG A 304 -1.23 -22.47 3.51
CA ARG A 304 -2.37 -22.96 4.29
C ARG A 304 -3.60 -23.20 3.42
N ILE A 305 -3.46 -23.17 2.10
CA ILE A 305 -4.53 -23.35 1.11
C ILE A 305 -5.60 -22.25 1.25
N ARG A 306 -5.24 -21.06 1.75
CA ARG A 306 -6.13 -19.90 1.77
C ARG A 306 -5.95 -19.09 0.50
N PRO A 307 -7.04 -18.78 -0.23
CA PRO A 307 -6.99 -17.93 -1.40
C PRO A 307 -6.99 -16.43 -1.02
N TRP A 308 -6.26 -15.65 -1.80
CA TRP A 308 -6.10 -14.21 -1.65
C TRP A 308 -6.36 -13.51 -2.99
N LEU A 309 -7.32 -12.61 -3.04
CA LEU A 309 -7.61 -11.78 -4.21
C LEU A 309 -6.47 -10.79 -4.45
N LEU A 310 -5.85 -10.86 -5.63
CA LEU A 310 -4.78 -9.96 -6.02
C LEU A 310 -5.29 -8.82 -6.91
N GLU A 311 -6.04 -9.14 -7.96
CA GLU A 311 -6.58 -8.17 -8.90
C GLU A 311 -7.76 -8.72 -9.73
N CYS A 312 -8.56 -7.81 -10.28
CA CYS A 312 -9.58 -8.11 -11.28
C CYS A 312 -9.18 -7.45 -12.60
N ASN A 313 -9.20 -8.21 -13.69
CA ASN A 313 -8.79 -7.75 -15.01
C ASN A 313 -10.00 -7.40 -15.87
N LEU A 314 -10.04 -6.15 -16.34
CA LEU A 314 -10.94 -5.68 -17.40
C LEU A 314 -10.60 -6.37 -18.72
N SER A 315 -11.62 -6.84 -19.45
CA SER A 315 -11.46 -7.52 -20.75
C SER A 315 -10.35 -8.59 -20.68
N PRO A 316 -10.50 -9.65 -19.86
CA PRO A 316 -9.46 -10.66 -19.68
C PRO A 316 -8.98 -11.20 -21.03
N SER A 317 -7.68 -11.49 -21.17
CA SER A 317 -7.13 -11.98 -22.45
C SER A 317 -7.82 -13.29 -22.86
N LEU A 318 -8.43 -13.26 -24.04
CA LEU A 318 -9.04 -14.40 -24.71
C LEU A 318 -8.14 -14.96 -25.83
N GLY A 319 -7.00 -14.32 -26.13
CA GLY A 319 -6.00 -14.92 -27.02
C GLY A 319 -5.30 -16.11 -26.38
N VAL A 320 -4.74 -17.03 -27.18
CA VAL A 320 -3.98 -18.19 -26.70
C VAL A 320 -2.53 -17.76 -26.44
N CYS A 321 -2.04 -17.97 -25.22
CA CYS A 321 -0.71 -17.53 -24.79
C CYS A 321 0.29 -18.68 -24.69
N ALA A 322 -0.15 -19.88 -24.32
CA ALA A 322 0.72 -21.06 -24.28
C ALA A 322 1.00 -21.58 -25.69
N ALA A 323 2.17 -22.17 -25.90
CA ALA A 323 2.47 -22.85 -27.15
C ALA A 323 1.50 -24.05 -27.34
N PRO A 324 1.19 -24.44 -28.59
CA PRO A 324 0.24 -25.54 -28.85
C PRO A 324 0.60 -26.84 -28.11
N GLU A 325 1.87 -27.21 -28.14
CA GLU A 325 2.49 -28.34 -27.46
C GLU A 325 2.40 -28.28 -25.92
N ASP A 326 2.31 -27.08 -25.35
CA ASP A 326 2.34 -26.85 -23.89
C ASP A 326 0.96 -26.52 -23.30
N GLY A 327 -0.10 -26.92 -24.01
CA GLY A 327 -1.48 -26.75 -23.56
C GLY A 327 -2.23 -25.58 -24.22
N GLY A 328 -1.66 -24.92 -25.22
CA GLY A 328 -2.34 -23.87 -26.00
C GLY A 328 -3.65 -24.34 -26.63
N HIS A 329 -3.75 -25.60 -27.06
CA HIS A 329 -5.01 -26.18 -27.56
C HIS A 329 -6.08 -26.30 -26.46
N ILE A 330 -5.69 -26.63 -25.24
CA ILE A 330 -6.59 -26.71 -24.08
C ILE A 330 -7.05 -25.30 -23.71
N GLU A 331 -6.13 -24.34 -23.67
CA GLU A 331 -6.42 -22.93 -23.43
C GLU A 331 -7.45 -22.39 -24.44
N ALA A 332 -7.22 -22.64 -25.73
CA ALA A 332 -8.14 -22.25 -26.81
C ALA A 332 -9.52 -22.89 -26.64
N GLY A 333 -9.56 -24.19 -26.32
CA GLY A 333 -10.82 -24.93 -26.12
C GLY A 333 -11.65 -24.39 -24.95
N ILE A 334 -11.01 -24.08 -23.81
CA ILE A 334 -11.68 -23.51 -22.64
C ILE A 334 -12.21 -22.11 -22.96
N LYS A 335 -11.39 -21.24 -23.57
CA LYS A 335 -11.79 -19.86 -23.89
C LYS A 335 -12.90 -19.82 -24.93
N ARG A 336 -12.88 -20.70 -25.94
CA ARG A 336 -13.97 -20.84 -26.91
C ARG A 336 -15.28 -21.20 -26.24
N ARG A 337 -15.29 -22.21 -25.36
CA ARG A 337 -16.50 -22.63 -24.62
C ARG A 337 -16.99 -21.53 -23.67
N LEU A 338 -16.09 -20.89 -22.94
CA LEU A 338 -16.40 -19.76 -22.06
C LEU A 338 -17.18 -18.67 -22.80
N VAL A 339 -16.71 -18.28 -23.99
CA VAL A 339 -17.36 -17.22 -24.78
C VAL A 339 -18.68 -17.71 -25.38
N ALA A 340 -18.75 -18.96 -25.85
CA ALA A 340 -20.00 -19.53 -26.34
C ALA A 340 -21.09 -19.59 -25.26
N ASP A 341 -20.74 -20.05 -24.06
CA ASP A 341 -21.67 -20.09 -22.92
C ASP A 341 -22.09 -18.67 -22.51
N LEU A 342 -21.17 -17.69 -22.53
CA LEU A 342 -21.49 -16.29 -22.27
C LEU A 342 -22.49 -15.73 -23.29
N VAL A 343 -22.27 -15.99 -24.58
CA VAL A 343 -23.15 -15.55 -25.68
C VAL A 343 -24.55 -16.14 -25.51
N ALA A 344 -24.65 -17.40 -25.08
CA ALA A 344 -25.93 -18.05 -24.76
C ALA A 344 -26.60 -17.42 -23.54
N MET A 345 -25.88 -17.18 -22.45
CA MET A 345 -26.41 -16.54 -21.23
C MET A 345 -26.91 -15.11 -21.48
N ALA A 346 -26.18 -14.35 -22.29
CA ALA A 346 -26.56 -13.00 -22.71
C ALA A 346 -27.73 -12.99 -23.70
N GLY A 347 -28.23 -14.15 -24.14
CA GLY A 347 -29.37 -14.27 -25.06
C GLY A 347 -29.09 -13.71 -26.45
N LEU A 348 -27.83 -13.58 -26.86
CA LEU A 348 -27.50 -12.93 -28.14
C LEU A 348 -27.94 -13.77 -29.34
N ASN A 349 -28.03 -15.08 -29.20
CA ASN A 349 -28.56 -15.96 -30.24
C ASN A 349 -30.05 -16.28 -30.05
N ASP A 350 -30.69 -15.74 -29.01
CA ASP A 350 -32.13 -15.92 -28.81
C ASP A 350 -32.89 -15.15 -29.91
N PRO A 351 -34.06 -15.66 -30.34
CA PRO A 351 -34.96 -14.92 -31.21
C PRO A 351 -35.35 -13.60 -30.54
N ALA A 352 -35.68 -12.58 -31.35
CA ALA A 352 -36.13 -11.30 -30.82
C ALA A 352 -37.32 -11.52 -29.86
N PRO A 353 -37.34 -10.88 -28.68
CA PRO A 353 -38.39 -11.10 -27.70
C PRO A 353 -39.76 -10.83 -28.34
N ASP A 354 -40.69 -11.77 -28.21
CA ASP A 354 -42.07 -11.58 -28.65
C ASP A 354 -42.67 -10.44 -27.83
N SER A 355 -43.11 -9.38 -28.50
CA SER A 355 -43.63 -8.15 -27.86
C SER A 355 -44.93 -8.35 -27.06
N THR A 356 -45.42 -9.59 -27.01
CA THR A 356 -46.65 -10.05 -26.35
C THR A 356 -46.43 -10.65 -24.95
N GLU A 357 -45.20 -10.99 -24.55
CA GLU A 357 -44.89 -11.49 -23.19
C GLU A 357 -44.41 -10.36 -22.26
N GLN A 358 -45.17 -9.27 -22.17
CA GLN A 358 -44.97 -8.30 -21.09
C GLN A 358 -45.52 -8.91 -19.80
N HIS A 359 -44.62 -9.41 -18.94
CA HIS A 359 -44.97 -9.66 -17.54
C HIS A 359 -45.19 -8.29 -16.88
N ASP A 360 -46.44 -7.93 -16.59
CA ASP A 360 -46.78 -6.72 -15.84
C ASP A 360 -46.17 -6.73 -14.42
N ASP A 361 -45.80 -7.91 -13.90
CA ASP A 361 -45.10 -8.10 -12.63
C ASP A 361 -43.57 -8.12 -12.80
N PRO A 362 -42.83 -7.14 -12.25
CA PRO A 362 -41.36 -7.10 -12.34
C PRO A 362 -40.69 -8.29 -11.66
N VAL A 363 -41.27 -8.87 -10.60
CA VAL A 363 -40.68 -10.00 -9.87
C VAL A 363 -40.71 -11.27 -10.71
N ALA A 364 -41.85 -11.56 -11.34
CA ALA A 364 -41.98 -12.66 -12.29
C ALA A 364 -40.98 -12.53 -13.45
N ARG A 365 -40.79 -11.31 -13.99
CA ARG A 365 -39.79 -11.05 -15.03
C ARG A 365 -38.37 -11.35 -14.57
N TRP A 366 -37.94 -10.82 -13.42
CA TRP A 366 -36.58 -11.05 -12.91
C TRP A 366 -36.30 -12.53 -12.66
N ARG A 367 -37.29 -13.27 -12.15
CA ARG A 367 -37.20 -14.72 -11.95
C ARG A 367 -37.08 -15.46 -13.28
N ALA A 368 -37.94 -15.15 -14.25
CA ALA A 368 -37.92 -15.78 -15.56
C ALA A 368 -36.58 -15.57 -16.28
N GLU A 369 -36.01 -14.36 -16.20
CA GLU A 369 -34.67 -14.08 -16.72
C GLU A 369 -33.58 -14.87 -15.99
N ALA A 370 -33.61 -14.94 -14.66
CA ALA A 370 -32.63 -15.70 -13.89
C ALA A 370 -32.71 -17.22 -14.16
N GLU A 371 -33.91 -17.74 -14.42
CA GLU A 371 -34.13 -19.14 -14.82
C GLU A 371 -33.76 -19.39 -16.29
N ARG A 372 -33.92 -18.40 -17.19
CA ARG A 372 -33.39 -18.46 -18.57
C ARG A 372 -31.87 -18.53 -18.56
N GLU A 373 -31.21 -17.64 -17.83
CA GLU A 373 -29.75 -17.62 -17.71
C GLU A 373 -29.22 -18.93 -17.14
N ALA A 374 -29.87 -19.48 -16.10
CA ALA A 374 -29.48 -20.77 -15.51
C ALA A 374 -29.64 -21.96 -16.47
N ARG A 375 -30.64 -21.94 -17.37
CA ARG A 375 -30.80 -22.98 -18.40
C ARG A 375 -29.74 -22.92 -19.49
N HIS A 376 -29.19 -21.74 -19.76
CA HIS A 376 -28.16 -21.50 -20.78
C HIS A 376 -26.77 -21.30 -20.18
N SER A 377 -26.57 -21.65 -18.91
CA SER A 377 -25.34 -21.30 -18.20
C SER A 377 -24.12 -22.07 -18.70
N GLY A 378 -24.30 -23.24 -19.32
CA GLY A 378 -23.17 -24.07 -19.76
C GLY A 378 -22.23 -24.36 -18.59
N GLY A 379 -20.96 -23.97 -18.71
CA GLY A 379 -19.96 -24.06 -17.63
C GLY A 379 -20.07 -23.00 -16.53
N PHE A 380 -21.00 -22.05 -16.59
CA PHE A 380 -21.22 -21.05 -15.54
C PHE A 380 -22.06 -21.59 -14.37
N GLU A 381 -21.50 -21.50 -13.16
CA GLU A 381 -22.19 -21.74 -11.90
C GLU A 381 -22.80 -20.44 -11.37
N ARG A 382 -24.09 -20.42 -11.04
CA ARG A 382 -24.74 -19.25 -10.44
C ARG A 382 -24.34 -19.08 -8.99
N LEU A 383 -23.73 -17.94 -8.65
CA LEU A 383 -23.37 -17.58 -7.28
C LEU A 383 -24.40 -16.65 -6.62
N LEU A 384 -24.96 -15.73 -7.40
CA LEU A 384 -25.98 -14.79 -6.96
C LEU A 384 -27.11 -14.69 -8.01
N PRO A 385 -28.39 -14.69 -7.59
CA PRO A 385 -28.85 -15.08 -6.25
C PRO A 385 -28.57 -16.57 -5.98
N THR A 386 -28.37 -16.90 -4.70
CA THR A 386 -28.18 -18.28 -4.23
C THR A 386 -29.47 -18.83 -3.65
N ALA A 387 -29.62 -20.16 -3.62
CA ALA A 387 -30.75 -20.83 -2.96
C ALA A 387 -30.77 -20.58 -1.43
N ASP A 388 -29.60 -20.42 -0.82
CA ASP A 388 -29.46 -20.00 0.58
C ASP A 388 -29.23 -18.50 0.66
N ALA A 389 -30.31 -17.72 0.56
CA ALA A 389 -30.26 -16.26 0.57
C ALA A 389 -29.52 -15.70 1.81
N ALA A 390 -29.59 -16.38 2.96
CA ALA A 390 -28.93 -15.96 4.20
C ALA A 390 -27.40 -15.89 4.07
N ARG A 391 -26.80 -16.67 3.15
CA ARG A 391 -25.35 -16.74 2.96
C ARG A 391 -24.71 -15.40 2.57
N TYR A 392 -25.39 -14.60 1.75
CA TYR A 392 -24.81 -13.40 1.14
C TYR A 392 -25.67 -12.14 1.26
N LEU A 393 -26.99 -12.26 1.41
CA LEU A 393 -27.86 -11.09 1.46
C LEU A 393 -27.50 -10.16 2.63
N ALA A 394 -27.09 -10.76 3.75
CA ALA A 394 -26.62 -10.03 4.93
C ALA A 394 -25.26 -9.31 4.73
N CYS A 395 -24.59 -9.52 3.60
CA CYS A 395 -23.30 -8.91 3.24
C CYS A 395 -23.43 -7.67 2.35
N PHE A 396 -24.60 -7.38 1.78
CA PHE A 396 -24.87 -6.10 1.11
C PHE A 396 -24.76 -4.93 2.11
N PRO A 397 -24.55 -3.68 1.66
CA PRO A 397 -24.81 -2.50 2.49
C PRO A 397 -26.23 -2.57 3.09
N LEU A 398 -27.20 -2.71 2.19
CA LEU A 398 -28.53 -3.26 2.37
C LEU A 398 -28.91 -3.80 0.99
N PRO A 399 -29.52 -4.99 0.86
CA PRO A 399 -30.05 -5.42 -0.43
C PRO A 399 -31.17 -4.46 -0.88
N ARG A 400 -31.31 -4.25 -2.19
CA ARG A 400 -32.39 -3.41 -2.72
C ARG A 400 -33.65 -4.24 -2.92
N PHE A 401 -34.78 -3.58 -3.18
CA PHE A 401 -36.07 -4.26 -3.31
C PHE A 401 -36.00 -5.42 -4.33
N ALA A 402 -35.40 -5.17 -5.48
CA ALA A 402 -35.26 -6.17 -6.54
C ALA A 402 -34.46 -7.41 -6.07
N ASP A 403 -33.40 -7.21 -5.28
CA ASP A 403 -32.57 -8.30 -4.77
C ASP A 403 -33.35 -9.18 -3.79
N VAL A 404 -34.09 -8.56 -2.87
CA VAL A 404 -34.91 -9.26 -1.86
C VAL A 404 -36.09 -9.97 -2.52
N ALA A 405 -36.80 -9.31 -3.44
CA ALA A 405 -37.94 -9.88 -4.13
C ALA A 405 -37.54 -11.08 -5.00
N LEU A 406 -36.41 -10.98 -5.71
CA LEU A 406 -35.88 -12.12 -6.47
C LEU A 406 -35.48 -13.26 -5.53
N ALA A 407 -34.77 -12.96 -4.43
CA ALA A 407 -34.37 -13.96 -3.45
C ALA A 407 -35.59 -14.66 -2.81
N ASP A 408 -36.63 -13.93 -2.41
CA ASP A 408 -37.88 -14.50 -1.90
C ASP A 408 -38.55 -15.40 -2.92
N SER A 409 -38.63 -14.97 -4.20
CA SER A 409 -39.26 -15.77 -5.25
C SER A 409 -38.54 -17.10 -5.51
N MET A 410 -37.25 -17.17 -5.22
CA MET A 410 -36.39 -18.32 -5.50
C MET A 410 -36.11 -19.19 -4.26
N SER A 411 -36.39 -18.70 -3.06
CA SER A 411 -36.13 -19.40 -1.80
C SER A 411 -37.31 -20.30 -1.41
N GLU A 412 -37.02 -21.45 -0.80
CA GLU A 412 -38.06 -22.34 -0.25
C GLU A 412 -38.71 -21.77 1.01
N ALA A 413 -38.01 -20.89 1.73
CA ALA A 413 -38.46 -20.22 2.94
C ALA A 413 -38.36 -18.69 2.78
N PRO A 414 -39.23 -17.91 3.46
CA PRO A 414 -39.16 -16.45 3.42
C PRO A 414 -37.80 -15.93 3.85
N VAL A 415 -37.25 -14.99 3.09
CA VAL A 415 -35.97 -14.37 3.39
C VAL A 415 -36.11 -13.49 4.62
N ARG A 416 -35.23 -13.67 5.61
CA ARG A 416 -35.25 -12.89 6.85
C ARG A 416 -35.01 -11.40 6.54
N ARG A 417 -35.88 -10.54 7.07
CA ARG A 417 -35.76 -9.09 6.96
C ARG A 417 -34.68 -8.55 7.89
N PRO A 418 -33.88 -7.56 7.44
CA PRO A 418 -32.81 -7.01 8.25
C PRO A 418 -33.32 -6.02 9.31
N ALA A 419 -32.63 -5.98 10.45
CA ALA A 419 -32.70 -4.87 11.38
C ALA A 419 -31.62 -3.83 11.03
N LEU A 420 -31.92 -2.55 11.25
CA LEU A 420 -31.03 -1.44 10.91
C LEU A 420 -30.71 -0.60 12.15
N HIS A 421 -29.46 -0.17 12.22
CA HIS A 421 -29.00 0.71 13.29
C HIS A 421 -28.28 1.92 12.71
N ARG A 422 -28.30 3.02 13.47
CA ARG A 422 -27.50 4.22 13.19
C ARG A 422 -26.02 3.85 13.09
N TRP A 423 -25.35 4.36 12.07
CA TRP A 423 -23.92 4.21 11.88
C TRP A 423 -23.37 5.56 11.40
N GLN A 424 -22.30 6.05 12.05
CA GLN A 424 -21.60 7.28 11.64
C GLN A 424 -22.51 8.47 11.29
N VAL A 425 -23.58 8.67 12.07
CA VAL A 425 -24.61 9.68 11.83
C VAL A 425 -24.96 10.39 13.12
N ALA A 426 -25.02 11.71 13.07
CA ALA A 426 -25.60 12.56 14.10
C ALA A 426 -26.96 13.08 13.63
N GLU A 427 -27.94 13.10 14.54
CA GLU A 427 -29.29 13.61 14.27
C GLU A 427 -29.45 15.00 14.87
N VAL A 428 -30.03 15.91 14.10
CA VAL A 428 -30.50 17.20 14.60
C VAL A 428 -31.99 17.25 14.35
N ILE A 429 -32.76 17.20 15.44
CA ILE A 429 -34.23 17.21 15.40
C ILE A 429 -34.69 18.58 15.88
N THR A 430 -35.42 19.29 15.04
CA THR A 430 -36.12 20.53 15.41
C THR A 430 -37.64 20.27 15.47
N GLU A 431 -38.42 21.29 15.83
CA GLU A 431 -39.89 21.19 15.77
C GLU A 431 -40.43 21.04 14.34
N GLU A 432 -39.64 21.46 13.33
CA GLU A 432 -40.08 21.54 11.93
C GLU A 432 -39.41 20.50 11.01
N GLU A 433 -38.21 20.02 11.34
CA GLU A 433 -37.45 19.13 10.46
C GLU A 433 -36.48 18.18 11.19
N LEU A 434 -36.17 17.07 10.51
CA LEU A 434 -35.08 16.16 10.86
C LEU A 434 -33.92 16.43 9.91
N LEU A 435 -32.73 16.65 10.45
CA LEU A 435 -31.48 16.73 9.69
C LEU A 435 -30.55 15.59 10.13
N LEU A 436 -29.88 14.97 9.17
CA LEU A 436 -28.92 13.89 9.39
C LEU A 436 -27.55 14.36 8.95
N TYR A 437 -26.57 14.31 9.84
CA TYR A 437 -25.19 14.64 9.53
C TYR A 437 -24.34 13.37 9.48
N GLY A 438 -23.90 12.98 8.29
CA GLY A 438 -23.03 11.83 8.08
C GLY A 438 -21.57 12.17 8.39
N GLU A 439 -21.02 11.57 9.44
CA GLU A 439 -19.66 11.84 9.93
C GLU A 439 -18.59 11.41 8.92
N ALA A 440 -18.78 10.29 8.22
CA ALA A 440 -17.82 9.76 7.26
C ALA A 440 -17.62 10.66 6.03
N HIS A 441 -18.72 11.20 5.50
CA HIS A 441 -18.71 12.03 4.29
C HIS A 441 -18.81 13.52 4.58
N GLN A 442 -18.95 13.91 5.85
CA GLN A 442 -19.13 15.28 6.31
C GLN A 442 -20.29 15.98 5.56
N ALA A 443 -21.37 15.24 5.32
CA ALA A 443 -22.51 15.65 4.51
C ALA A 443 -23.78 15.80 5.36
N LEU A 444 -24.57 16.84 5.08
CA LEU A 444 -25.86 17.08 5.71
C LEU A 444 -26.99 16.63 4.77
N TYR A 445 -27.90 15.83 5.30
CA TYR A 445 -29.08 15.34 4.61
C TYR A 445 -30.34 15.90 5.29
N ALA A 446 -31.25 16.44 4.48
CA ALA A 446 -32.56 16.93 4.93
C ALA A 446 -33.65 16.02 4.35
N PRO A 447 -34.01 14.91 5.01
CA PRO A 447 -35.08 14.03 4.55
C PRO A 447 -36.42 14.77 4.44
N ASN A 448 -37.17 14.48 3.38
CA ASN A 448 -38.57 14.90 3.28
C ASN A 448 -39.44 14.20 4.35
N PRO A 449 -40.71 14.59 4.57
CA PRO A 449 -41.54 14.03 5.65
C PRO A 449 -41.67 12.50 5.62
N THR A 450 -41.85 11.90 4.44
CA THR A 450 -41.96 10.44 4.31
C THR A 450 -40.63 9.76 4.66
N ALA A 451 -39.51 10.28 4.15
CA ALA A 451 -38.19 9.80 4.49
C ALA A 451 -37.88 9.97 5.98
N ALA A 452 -38.28 11.07 6.62
CA ALA A 452 -38.13 11.25 8.06
C ALA A 452 -38.89 10.16 8.85
N LEU A 453 -40.10 9.77 8.42
CA LEU A 453 -40.84 8.67 9.02
C LEU A 453 -40.16 7.31 8.82
N ILE A 454 -39.64 7.03 7.61
CA ILE A 454 -38.86 5.80 7.33
C ILE A 454 -37.65 5.74 8.27
N TRP A 455 -36.89 6.83 8.37
CA TRP A 455 -35.72 6.95 9.24
C TRP A 455 -36.08 6.67 10.71
N LEU A 456 -37.11 7.35 11.23
CA LEU A 456 -37.55 7.18 12.62
C LEU A 456 -38.00 5.76 12.91
N HIS A 457 -38.71 5.10 12.00
CA HIS A 457 -39.12 3.72 12.20
C HIS A 457 -37.94 2.73 12.14
N ALA A 458 -37.07 2.85 11.13
CA ALA A 458 -35.90 1.99 10.98
C ALA A 458 -34.97 2.09 12.20
N THR A 459 -34.68 3.32 12.63
CA THR A 459 -33.79 3.56 13.77
C THR A 459 -34.40 3.26 15.15
N ASN A 460 -35.71 2.99 15.20
CA ASN A 460 -36.42 2.41 16.35
C ASN A 460 -36.48 0.86 16.29
N GLY A 461 -35.79 0.24 15.34
CA GLY A 461 -35.66 -1.22 15.23
C GLY A 461 -36.75 -1.91 14.42
N LYS A 462 -37.66 -1.17 13.75
CA LYS A 462 -38.62 -1.79 12.83
C LYS A 462 -37.90 -2.29 11.57
N HIS A 463 -38.26 -3.48 11.11
CA HIS A 463 -37.77 -4.00 9.84
C HIS A 463 -38.57 -3.44 8.65
N PRO A 464 -38.07 -3.51 7.40
CA PRO A 464 -38.70 -2.86 6.23
C PRO A 464 -40.20 -3.09 6.08
N ASP A 465 -40.68 -4.33 6.24
CA ASP A 465 -42.10 -4.65 6.09
C ASP A 465 -43.00 -3.97 7.16
N GLU A 466 -42.53 -3.88 8.41
CA GLU A 466 -43.20 -3.13 9.49
C GLU A 466 -43.22 -1.61 9.24
N ILE A 467 -42.20 -1.08 8.55
CA ILE A 467 -42.15 0.33 8.15
C ILE A 467 -43.20 0.59 7.09
N VAL A 468 -43.30 -0.29 6.09
CA VAL A 468 -44.33 -0.24 5.05
C VAL A 468 -45.73 -0.26 5.67
N ASP A 469 -46.00 -1.18 6.60
CA ASP A 469 -47.29 -1.27 7.29
C ASP A 469 -47.63 0.02 8.05
N ALA A 470 -46.65 0.61 8.74
CA ALA A 470 -46.83 1.86 9.49
C ALA A 470 -47.08 3.07 8.57
N LEU A 471 -46.37 3.15 7.44
CA LEU A 471 -46.57 4.20 6.44
C LEU A 471 -47.92 4.05 5.74
N GLN A 472 -48.35 2.82 5.44
CA GLN A 472 -49.64 2.56 4.80
C GLN A 472 -50.82 2.97 5.68
N GLN A 473 -50.69 2.82 7.01
CA GLN A 473 -51.68 3.33 7.97
C GLN A 473 -51.71 4.86 8.04
N THR A 474 -50.57 5.52 7.80
CA THR A 474 -50.40 6.97 7.91
C THR A 474 -50.76 7.70 6.61
N LEU A 475 -50.40 7.13 5.46
CA LEU A 475 -50.56 7.66 4.11
C LEU A 475 -51.74 6.97 3.41
N GLN A 476 -52.97 7.40 3.74
CA GLN A 476 -54.19 6.81 3.18
C GLN A 476 -54.21 6.88 1.65
N GLY A 477 -54.39 5.72 0.99
CA GLY A 477 -54.51 5.62 -0.47
C GLY A 477 -53.21 5.37 -1.24
N ALA A 478 -52.07 5.23 -0.55
CA ALA A 478 -50.81 4.83 -1.18
C ALA A 478 -50.80 3.33 -1.55
N ASP A 479 -50.32 3.03 -2.76
CA ASP A 479 -50.13 1.65 -3.22
C ASP A 479 -49.02 0.95 -2.43
N ARG A 480 -49.28 -0.28 -1.96
CA ARG A 480 -48.36 -1.02 -1.09
C ARG A 480 -47.05 -1.37 -1.80
N GLY A 481 -47.12 -1.85 -3.05
CA GLY A 481 -45.91 -2.23 -3.80
C GLY A 481 -45.00 -1.03 -4.04
N THR A 482 -45.59 0.12 -4.35
CA THR A 482 -44.87 1.40 -4.48
C THR A 482 -44.22 1.81 -3.16
N LEU A 483 -44.92 1.67 -2.02
CA LEU A 483 -44.35 1.95 -0.69
C LEU A 483 -43.22 0.98 -0.34
N GLU A 484 -43.36 -0.32 -0.62
CA GLU A 484 -42.31 -1.32 -0.40
C GLU A 484 -41.04 -0.94 -1.14
N GLN A 485 -41.14 -0.62 -2.43
CA GLN A 485 -39.99 -0.16 -3.21
C GLN A 485 -39.38 1.10 -2.61
N GLN A 486 -40.17 2.14 -2.32
CA GLN A 486 -39.67 3.40 -1.75
C GLN A 486 -38.95 3.21 -0.40
N VAL A 487 -39.48 2.36 0.48
CA VAL A 487 -38.87 2.07 1.78
C VAL A 487 -37.52 1.39 1.58
N TRP A 488 -37.46 0.33 0.78
CA TRP A 488 -36.22 -0.40 0.52
C TRP A 488 -35.15 0.46 -0.15
N GLU A 489 -35.52 1.26 -1.16
CA GLU A 489 -34.59 2.16 -1.83
C GLU A 489 -34.04 3.24 -0.89
N ALA A 490 -34.89 3.87 -0.07
CA ALA A 490 -34.45 4.89 0.88
C ALA A 490 -33.50 4.33 1.95
N LEU A 491 -33.82 3.15 2.49
CA LEU A 491 -32.96 2.49 3.47
C LEU A 491 -31.63 2.05 2.85
N ALA A 492 -31.65 1.57 1.60
CA ALA A 492 -30.44 1.16 0.90
C ALA A 492 -29.53 2.35 0.57
N ASP A 493 -30.09 3.49 0.17
CA ASP A 493 -29.35 4.73 -0.04
C ASP A 493 -28.67 5.22 1.26
N TRP A 494 -29.36 5.15 2.40
CA TRP A 494 -28.76 5.51 3.69
C TRP A 494 -27.71 4.51 4.19
N ALA A 495 -27.89 3.22 3.92
CA ALA A 495 -26.87 2.22 4.20
C ALA A 495 -25.62 2.39 3.32
N GLU A 496 -25.81 2.73 2.04
CA GLU A 496 -24.72 3.07 1.12
C GLU A 496 -23.98 4.33 1.57
N ALA A 497 -24.71 5.37 1.98
CA ALA A 497 -24.15 6.61 2.53
C ALA A 497 -23.50 6.44 3.93
N GLY A 498 -23.54 5.22 4.49
CA GLY A 498 -22.94 4.89 5.77
C GLY A 498 -23.70 5.43 6.98
N LEU A 499 -24.93 5.93 6.81
CA LEU A 499 -25.81 6.44 7.88
C LEU A 499 -26.49 5.31 8.65
N LEU A 500 -26.74 4.20 7.97
CA LEU A 500 -27.30 2.97 8.55
C LEU A 500 -26.33 1.81 8.36
N VAL A 501 -26.40 0.85 9.28
CA VAL A 501 -25.76 -0.45 9.14
C VAL A 501 -26.77 -1.55 9.39
N GLN A 502 -26.76 -2.55 8.51
CA GLN A 502 -27.56 -3.76 8.65
C GLN A 502 -26.97 -4.66 9.74
N CYS A 503 -27.76 -4.96 10.76
CA CYS A 503 -27.44 -5.96 11.77
C CYS A 503 -28.34 -7.20 11.56
N PRO A 504 -27.75 -8.38 11.35
CA PRO A 504 -28.47 -9.63 11.48
C PRO A 504 -28.81 -9.80 12.96
N GLU A 505 -30.08 -10.03 13.26
CA GLU A 505 -30.47 -10.44 14.61
C GLU A 505 -29.73 -11.73 15.01
N PRO A 506 -29.25 -11.84 16.27
CA PRO A 506 -28.48 -12.99 16.75
C PRO A 506 -29.24 -14.31 16.57
N LEU A 507 -28.49 -15.41 16.36
CA LEU A 507 -29.05 -16.75 16.41
C LEU A 507 -29.56 -17.06 17.85
N PRO A 508 -30.52 -17.99 18.04
CA PRO A 508 -31.00 -18.34 19.37
C PRO A 508 -29.85 -18.77 20.29
N GLY A 509 -29.58 -17.99 21.35
CA GLY A 509 -28.50 -18.25 22.31
C GLY A 509 -27.28 -17.33 22.17
N GLU A 510 -27.21 -16.47 21.16
CA GLU A 510 -26.15 -15.46 21.03
C GLU A 510 -26.55 -14.14 21.71
N PRO A 511 -25.62 -13.48 22.43
CA PRO A 511 -25.89 -12.19 23.06
C PRO A 511 -26.18 -11.11 22.01
N ALA A 512 -27.14 -10.22 22.30
CA ALA A 512 -27.46 -9.08 21.45
C ALA A 512 -26.22 -8.21 21.19
N VAL A 513 -25.90 -7.99 19.93
CA VAL A 513 -24.77 -7.16 19.50
C VAL A 513 -25.11 -5.71 19.83
N LYS A 514 -24.47 -5.13 20.85
CA LYS A 514 -24.37 -3.67 20.95
C LYS A 514 -23.46 -3.23 19.82
N ALA A 515 -23.95 -2.39 18.91
CA ALA A 515 -23.12 -1.72 17.91
C ALA A 515 -21.95 -1.02 18.63
N THR A 516 -20.79 -1.66 18.64
CA THR A 516 -19.57 -1.02 19.09
C THR A 516 -19.19 -0.05 18.00
N ALA A 517 -19.05 1.24 18.36
CA ALA A 517 -18.39 2.20 17.49
C ALA A 517 -17.13 1.53 16.91
N PRO A 518 -16.88 1.65 15.59
CA PRO A 518 -15.65 1.11 15.02
C PRO A 518 -14.47 1.60 15.87
N PRO A 519 -13.39 0.83 16.02
CA PRO A 519 -12.13 1.43 16.42
C PRO A 519 -11.91 2.54 15.40
N GLY A 520 -12.05 3.79 15.87
CA GLY A 520 -12.04 4.91 14.96
C GLY A 520 -10.77 4.82 14.14
N GLU A 521 -10.88 5.03 12.83
CA GLU A 521 -9.82 5.67 12.05
C GLU A 521 -9.58 7.10 12.56
N THR A 522 -9.49 7.26 13.88
CA THR A 522 -8.56 8.21 14.45
C THR A 522 -7.17 7.67 14.13
N ALA A 523 -6.71 7.93 12.91
CA ALA A 523 -5.29 8.00 12.54
C ALA A 523 -4.49 9.02 13.41
N ASN A 524 -5.11 9.50 14.49
CA ASN A 524 -4.64 10.45 15.48
C ASN A 524 -4.88 10.01 16.94
N ARG A 525 -5.27 8.75 17.22
CA ARG A 525 -5.40 8.22 18.60
C ARG A 525 -4.50 6.99 18.88
N ASP A 526 -3.29 6.99 18.34
CA ASP A 526 -2.16 6.59 19.17
C ASP A 526 -1.63 7.87 19.85
N ARG A 527 -2.44 8.47 20.72
CA ARG A 527 -1.82 9.12 21.87
C ARG A 527 -1.47 7.93 22.74
N ALA A 528 -0.23 7.44 22.65
CA ALA A 528 0.34 6.80 23.83
C ALA A 528 0.00 7.73 25.01
N ASP A 529 -0.67 7.22 26.05
CA ASP A 529 -1.11 8.04 27.19
C ASP A 529 0.08 8.79 27.81
N THR A 530 1.30 8.31 27.53
CA THR A 530 2.57 8.97 27.84
C THR A 530 3.44 9.10 26.57
N PRO A 531 3.94 10.30 26.23
CA PRO A 531 4.89 10.45 25.13
C PRO A 531 6.25 9.81 25.47
N HIS A 532 6.94 9.33 24.44
CA HIS A 532 8.34 8.94 24.55
C HIS A 532 9.20 10.20 24.67
N THR A 533 10.11 10.21 25.65
CA THR A 533 11.00 11.35 25.89
C THR A 533 12.46 10.91 25.98
N LEU A 534 13.37 11.78 25.54
CA LEU A 534 14.81 11.62 25.69
C LEU A 534 15.43 12.97 26.01
N SER A 535 16.03 13.09 27.19
CA SER A 535 16.86 14.24 27.55
C SER A 535 18.29 13.97 27.10
N LEU A 536 18.89 14.89 26.37
CA LEU A 536 20.25 14.76 25.87
C LEU A 536 21.02 16.07 25.95
N ARG A 537 22.35 15.99 25.89
CA ARG A 537 23.23 17.15 25.84
C ARG A 537 24.16 17.05 24.63
N VAL A 538 24.20 18.12 23.85
CA VAL A 538 25.19 18.28 22.77
C VAL A 538 26.03 19.51 23.10
N ALA A 539 27.35 19.32 23.22
CA ALA A 539 28.26 20.32 23.76
C ALA A 539 27.76 20.88 25.11
N GLN A 540 27.36 22.16 25.16
CA GLN A 540 26.84 22.82 26.36
C GLN A 540 25.32 22.99 26.35
N GLN A 541 24.63 22.55 25.30
CA GLN A 541 23.19 22.78 25.14
C GLN A 541 22.40 21.54 25.58
N PRO A 542 21.57 21.64 26.63
CA PRO A 542 20.60 20.59 26.95
C PRO A 542 19.40 20.66 26.00
N LEU A 543 18.95 19.50 25.53
CA LEU A 543 17.75 19.35 24.71
C LEU A 543 16.81 18.31 25.35
N HIS A 544 15.52 18.52 25.19
CA HIS A 544 14.49 17.57 25.60
C HIS A 544 13.67 17.18 24.37
N LEU A 545 13.84 15.94 23.92
CA LEU A 545 13.13 15.39 22.77
C LEU A 545 11.86 14.71 23.24
N ARG A 546 10.75 14.95 22.53
CA ARG A 546 9.44 14.36 22.79
C ARG A 546 8.79 13.87 21.50
N THR A 547 8.19 12.67 21.53
CA THR A 547 7.36 12.17 20.43
C THR A 547 6.28 11.21 20.92
N TRP A 548 5.16 11.16 20.20
CA TRP A 548 4.11 10.15 20.40
C TRP A 548 4.19 9.00 19.38
N SER A 549 5.15 9.04 18.46
CA SER A 549 5.37 7.93 17.52
C SER A 549 6.34 6.92 18.13
N GLY A 550 5.83 5.73 18.45
CA GLY A 550 6.64 4.57 18.85
C GLY A 550 7.74 4.26 17.83
N PRO A 551 7.42 4.09 16.53
CA PRO A 551 8.43 3.85 15.50
C PRO A 551 9.52 4.93 15.41
N ALA A 552 9.18 6.21 15.62
CA ALA A 552 10.18 7.28 15.65
C ALA A 552 11.08 7.19 16.88
N ALA A 553 10.52 6.91 18.06
CA ALA A 553 11.27 6.76 19.30
C ALA A 553 12.20 5.53 19.26
N GLU A 554 11.68 4.37 18.84
CA GLU A 554 12.40 3.10 18.75
C GLU A 554 13.62 3.17 17.83
N ARG A 555 13.53 3.95 16.75
CA ARG A 555 14.69 4.18 15.87
C ARG A 555 15.59 5.28 16.41
N LEU A 556 15.05 6.46 16.71
CA LEU A 556 15.86 7.64 16.96
C LEU A 556 16.55 7.62 18.34
N PHE A 557 15.89 7.12 19.38
CA PHE A 557 16.41 7.25 20.74
C PHE A 557 17.63 6.35 20.98
N PRO A 558 17.67 5.08 20.55
CA PRO A 558 18.90 4.29 20.65
C PRO A 558 20.07 4.91 19.89
N LEU A 559 19.78 5.58 18.77
CA LEU A 559 20.79 6.29 18.00
C LEU A 559 21.44 7.44 18.79
N LEU A 560 20.63 8.15 19.59
CA LEU A 560 21.06 9.29 20.40
C LEU A 560 21.38 8.93 21.86
N ALA A 561 21.23 7.66 22.25
CA ALA A 561 21.44 7.19 23.62
C ALA A 561 22.82 7.56 24.21
N PRO A 562 23.93 7.58 23.45
CA PRO A 562 25.22 8.02 23.97
C PRO A 562 25.26 9.48 24.46
N LEU A 563 24.31 10.31 24.01
CA LEU A 563 24.16 11.72 24.40
C LEU A 563 23.16 11.91 25.55
N ALA A 564 22.53 10.82 26.01
CA ALA A 564 21.45 10.88 26.98
C ALA A 564 21.92 11.41 28.34
N MET A 565 21.06 12.19 28.97
CA MET A 565 21.22 12.68 30.33
C MET A 565 20.33 11.89 31.29
N ALA A 566 20.81 11.62 32.51
CA ALA A 566 20.04 10.93 33.54
C ALA A 566 18.81 11.72 34.02
N ALA A 567 18.83 13.05 33.93
CA ALA A 567 17.72 13.92 34.30
C ALA A 567 17.58 15.10 33.30
N PRO A 568 16.34 15.57 33.04
CA PRO A 568 16.10 16.77 32.24
C PRO A 568 16.67 18.02 32.92
N ALA A 569 17.26 18.93 32.13
CA ALA A 569 17.69 20.24 32.62
C ALA A 569 16.51 21.24 32.58
N GLU A 570 16.43 22.16 33.54
CA GLU A 570 15.34 23.15 33.63
C GLU A 570 15.24 24.06 32.39
N GLU A 571 16.39 24.42 31.79
CA GLU A 571 16.46 25.29 30.61
C GLU A 571 16.63 24.50 29.28
N ALA A 572 16.24 23.23 29.24
CA ALA A 572 16.40 22.41 28.03
C ALA A 572 15.51 22.91 26.88
N LEU A 573 16.12 23.04 25.70
CA LEU A 573 15.38 23.39 24.48
C LEU A 573 14.43 22.24 24.12
N GLN A 574 13.15 22.55 24.01
CA GLN A 574 12.11 21.57 23.68
C GLN A 574 12.15 21.25 22.18
N VAL A 575 12.24 19.96 21.85
CA VAL A 575 12.16 19.45 20.48
C VAL A 575 11.04 18.42 20.42
N GLU A 576 10.04 18.68 19.58
CA GLU A 576 8.88 17.81 19.43
C GLU A 576 8.83 17.22 18.04
N ILE A 577 8.67 15.89 17.95
CA ILE A 577 8.49 15.17 16.69
C ILE A 577 7.03 14.76 16.59
N GLY A 578 6.28 15.49 15.77
CA GLY A 578 4.87 15.28 15.49
C GLY A 578 4.64 14.41 14.26
N ARG A 579 3.53 13.68 14.25
CA ARG A 579 3.00 13.01 13.06
C ARG A 579 2.33 14.07 12.17
N SER A 580 2.67 14.08 10.88
CA SER A 580 2.00 14.88 9.87
C SER A 580 1.42 13.97 8.77
N HIS A 581 0.56 14.53 7.91
CA HIS A 581 -0.07 13.75 6.84
C HIS A 581 0.95 13.11 5.88
N ARG A 582 2.14 13.70 5.71
CA ARG A 582 3.22 13.20 4.83
C ARG A 582 4.48 12.87 5.63
N GLY A 583 4.35 12.10 6.70
CA GLY A 583 5.48 11.72 7.55
C GLY A 583 5.56 12.53 8.83
N TYR A 584 6.69 13.16 9.11
CA TYR A 584 6.99 13.76 10.39
C TYR A 584 7.26 15.27 10.28
N THR A 585 6.89 15.99 11.32
CA THR A 585 7.20 17.40 11.52
C THR A 585 8.04 17.54 12.77
N VAL A 586 9.11 18.32 12.70
CA VAL A 586 9.95 18.62 13.87
C VAL A 586 9.75 20.08 14.26
N LEU A 587 9.32 20.26 15.51
CA LEU A 587 9.14 21.55 16.15
C LEU A 587 10.30 21.77 17.13
N VAL A 588 10.88 22.97 17.12
CA VAL A 588 11.92 23.37 18.07
C VAL A 588 11.49 24.67 18.74
N GLY A 589 11.35 24.66 20.06
CA GLY A 589 10.82 25.81 20.80
C GLY A 589 9.39 26.22 20.40
N GLY A 590 8.63 25.30 19.78
CA GLY A 590 7.28 25.54 19.25
C GLY A 590 7.22 25.95 17.77
N GLU A 591 8.37 26.23 17.14
CA GLU A 591 8.44 26.64 15.73
C GLU A 591 8.74 25.45 14.81
N VAL A 592 8.14 25.41 13.63
CA VAL A 592 8.40 24.36 12.63
C VAL A 592 9.78 24.57 12.01
N GLU A 593 10.70 23.63 12.24
CA GLU A 593 12.02 23.64 11.60
C GLU A 593 12.14 22.66 10.44
N ALA A 594 11.30 21.61 10.43
CA ALA A 594 11.24 20.67 9.33
C ALA A 594 9.85 20.04 9.23
N GLU A 595 9.44 19.77 8.01
CA GLU A 595 8.17 19.13 7.68
C GLU A 595 8.38 18.07 6.60
N HIS A 596 7.41 17.16 6.49
CA HIS A 596 7.38 16.10 5.48
C HIS A 596 8.59 15.15 5.52
N LEU A 597 9.22 14.99 6.69
CA LEU A 597 10.32 14.05 6.85
C LEU A 597 9.77 12.62 6.89
N ARG A 598 10.34 11.73 6.08
CA ARG A 598 10.15 10.29 6.25
C ARG A 598 10.81 9.82 7.54
N LEU A 599 10.38 8.67 8.05
CA LEU A 599 11.01 8.06 9.23
C LEU A 599 12.51 7.87 9.01
N ALA A 600 12.93 7.40 7.82
CA ALA A 600 14.36 7.25 7.48
C ALA A 600 15.13 8.59 7.41
N GLU A 601 14.45 9.73 7.31
CA GLU A 601 15.09 11.05 7.19
C GLU A 601 15.29 11.75 8.54
N LEU A 602 14.58 11.31 9.60
CA LEU A 602 14.67 11.90 10.93
C LEU A 602 16.10 11.81 11.49
N GLY A 603 16.76 10.65 11.47
CA GLY A 603 18.12 10.48 11.96
C GLY A 603 19.15 11.44 11.32
N PRO A 604 19.31 11.43 9.98
CA PRO A 604 20.19 12.35 9.27
C PRO A 604 19.85 13.82 9.47
N TRP A 605 18.56 14.13 9.61
CA TRP A 605 18.13 15.48 9.95
C TRP A 605 18.62 15.86 11.35
N PHE A 606 18.40 15.02 12.36
CA PHE A 606 18.83 15.26 13.74
C PHE A 606 20.34 15.42 13.87
N VAL A 607 21.14 14.57 13.22
CA VAL A 607 22.61 14.69 13.22
C VAL A 607 23.04 16.08 12.72
N ARG A 608 22.48 16.54 11.59
CA ARG A 608 22.78 17.86 11.03
C ARG A 608 22.26 19.01 11.91
N ALA A 609 21.06 18.85 12.45
CA ALA A 609 20.42 19.85 13.32
C ALA A 609 21.20 20.06 14.62
N LEU A 610 21.70 18.97 15.24
CA LEU A 610 22.52 19.01 16.44
C LEU A 610 23.91 19.57 16.16
N LEU A 611 24.54 19.19 15.03
CA LEU A 611 25.83 19.76 14.62
C LEU A 611 25.76 21.29 14.45
N ARG A 612 24.69 21.80 13.83
CA ARG A 612 24.50 23.25 13.61
C ARG A 612 24.24 24.04 14.88
N ARG A 613 23.79 23.38 15.94
CA ARG A 613 23.49 23.99 17.26
C ARG A 613 24.68 23.99 18.21
N ALA A 614 25.62 23.06 18.00
CA ALA A 614 26.78 22.91 18.85
C ALA A 614 27.68 24.16 19.01
N PRO A 615 27.89 25.04 18.00
CA PRO A 615 28.80 26.17 18.13
C PRO A 615 28.27 27.28 19.05
N SER A 616 29.10 27.71 20.00
CA SER A 616 28.97 28.99 20.71
C SER A 616 29.79 30.08 20.03
N SER A 617 29.62 31.33 20.47
CA SER A 617 30.47 32.45 20.02
C SER A 617 31.96 32.09 20.10
N GLY A 618 32.70 32.33 19.00
CA GLY A 618 34.14 32.02 18.89
C GLY A 618 34.49 30.55 18.57
N THR A 619 33.49 29.69 18.35
CA THR A 619 33.70 28.28 17.97
C THR A 619 33.01 27.94 16.65
N VAL A 620 33.47 26.87 16.00
CA VAL A 620 32.84 26.26 14.83
C VAL A 620 32.61 24.79 15.08
N ALA A 621 31.56 24.20 14.50
CA ALA A 621 31.34 22.76 14.51
C ALA A 621 31.62 22.18 13.13
N VAL A 622 32.31 21.04 13.08
CA VAL A 622 32.66 20.32 11.85
C VAL A 622 32.10 18.90 11.91
N SER A 623 31.59 18.36 10.81
CA SER A 623 31.18 16.94 10.72
C SER A 623 32.38 15.99 10.58
N SER A 624 33.42 16.20 11.38
CA SER A 624 34.66 15.41 11.39
C SER A 624 34.84 14.75 12.75
N THR A 625 35.41 13.55 12.77
CA THR A 625 35.54 12.71 13.97
C THR A 625 36.88 12.95 14.63
N LEU A 626 36.90 13.16 15.95
CA LEU A 626 38.13 13.26 16.73
C LEU A 626 38.57 11.87 17.21
N VAL A 627 39.80 11.50 16.88
CA VAL A 627 40.38 10.21 17.28
C VAL A 627 41.66 10.44 18.09
N THR A 628 41.73 9.82 19.27
CA THR A 628 42.94 9.81 20.11
C THR A 628 43.92 8.77 19.58
N VAL A 629 45.17 9.18 19.36
CA VAL A 629 46.15 8.35 18.64
C VAL A 629 47.22 7.76 19.57
N ASP A 630 47.48 8.38 20.72
CA ASP A 630 48.49 7.91 21.67
C ASP A 630 47.90 7.78 23.08
N PRO A 631 47.77 6.56 23.63
CA PRO A 631 47.36 6.34 25.01
C PRO A 631 48.25 7.05 26.04
N ALA A 632 49.51 7.32 25.72
CA ALA A 632 50.47 8.06 26.56
C ALA A 632 50.40 9.60 26.39
N ALA A 633 49.53 10.09 25.50
CA ALA A 633 49.24 11.51 25.30
C ALA A 633 47.72 11.71 25.09
N PRO A 634 46.89 11.48 26.13
CA PRO A 634 45.43 11.50 26.02
C PRO A 634 44.85 12.87 25.64
N ASP A 635 45.64 13.93 25.70
CA ASP A 635 45.30 15.30 25.32
C ASP A 635 45.47 15.59 23.81
N ALA A 636 46.08 14.69 23.04
CA ALA A 636 46.34 14.87 21.61
C ALA A 636 45.42 14.00 20.74
N ALA A 637 44.77 14.62 19.76
CA ALA A 637 43.85 13.94 18.84
C ALA A 637 44.10 14.33 17.39
N VAL A 638 43.58 13.50 16.49
CA VAL A 638 43.55 13.75 15.05
C VAL A 638 42.11 13.97 14.63
N LEU A 639 41.92 14.98 13.78
CA LEU A 639 40.61 15.27 13.20
C LEU A 639 40.50 14.54 11.86
N VAL A 640 39.58 13.59 11.78
CA VAL A 640 39.35 12.77 10.59
C VAL A 640 38.13 13.30 9.84
N CYS A 641 38.38 13.85 8.65
CA CYS A 641 37.41 14.42 7.75
C CYS A 641 37.07 13.43 6.63
N ARG A 642 35.78 13.37 6.31
CA ARG A 642 35.24 12.62 5.16
C ARG A 642 35.39 13.49 3.90
N ALA A 643 35.84 12.95 2.77
CA ALA A 643 35.94 13.70 1.52
C ALA A 643 34.87 13.29 0.51
N GLY A 644 34.14 14.28 -0.01
CA GLY A 644 33.21 14.09 -1.13
C GLY A 644 32.09 13.09 -0.84
N ALA A 645 31.72 12.30 -1.86
CA ALA A 645 30.59 11.36 -1.82
C ALA A 645 30.78 10.13 -0.90
N THR A 646 31.92 10.01 -0.20
CA THR A 646 32.14 8.96 0.78
C THR A 646 31.46 9.33 2.09
N ASP A 647 30.23 8.85 2.28
CA ASP A 647 29.43 9.10 3.48
C ASP A 647 29.83 8.13 4.63
N ASP A 648 31.14 7.85 4.80
CA ASP A 648 31.65 6.76 5.67
C ASP A 648 32.69 7.26 6.68
N ASP A 649 32.43 7.04 7.98
CA ASP A 649 33.36 7.22 9.10
C ASP A 649 34.30 6.01 9.31
N GLY A 650 34.37 5.10 8.33
CA GLY A 650 35.19 3.89 8.33
C GLY A 650 36.62 4.07 8.82
N LEU A 651 37.32 5.08 8.29
CA LEU A 651 38.70 5.39 8.68
C LEU A 651 38.79 5.84 10.14
N ALA A 652 37.88 6.71 10.57
CA ALA A 652 37.89 7.23 11.94
C ALA A 652 37.66 6.10 12.95
N ALA A 653 36.75 5.19 12.64
CA ALA A 653 36.51 4.03 13.48
C ALA A 653 37.67 3.02 13.46
N ALA A 654 38.31 2.78 12.31
CA ALA A 654 39.49 1.94 12.22
C ALA A 654 40.67 2.50 13.03
N LEU A 655 40.84 3.83 13.02
CA LEU A 655 41.82 4.53 13.85
C LEU A 655 41.52 4.46 15.35
N THR A 656 40.24 4.34 15.72
CA THR A 656 39.82 4.31 17.13
C THR A 656 40.06 2.95 17.78
N GLY A 657 39.92 1.85 17.02
CA GLY A 657 40.31 0.46 17.36
C GLY A 657 40.78 0.16 18.81
N ASP A 658 42.03 -0.29 18.95
CA ASP A 658 42.62 -0.74 20.23
C ASP A 658 43.03 0.41 21.18
N THR A 659 42.69 1.68 20.88
CA THR A 659 43.30 2.86 21.54
C THR A 659 42.34 3.72 22.37
N GLY A 660 41.02 3.48 22.34
CA GLY A 660 40.07 4.18 23.22
C GLY A 660 38.62 4.20 22.73
N PRO A 661 37.68 4.86 23.46
CA PRO A 661 36.28 4.94 23.06
C PRO A 661 36.10 5.83 21.82
N ALA A 662 35.27 5.41 20.86
CA ALA A 662 34.88 6.24 19.73
C ALA A 662 33.82 7.25 20.18
N TRP A 663 34.25 8.49 20.41
CA TRP A 663 33.42 9.62 20.83
C TRP A 663 32.40 10.10 19.79
N GLY A 664 32.09 9.28 18.76
CA GLY A 664 31.15 9.63 17.70
C GLY A 664 31.67 10.65 16.68
N SER A 665 30.81 10.99 15.72
CA SER A 665 31.05 12.02 14.72
C SER A 665 30.90 13.42 15.30
N GLY A 666 31.51 14.39 14.63
CA GLY A 666 31.36 15.80 14.93
C GLY A 666 32.29 16.33 16.02
N ALA A 667 32.78 17.55 15.83
CA ALA A 667 33.61 18.24 16.80
C ALA A 667 33.36 19.75 16.79
N THR A 668 33.41 20.39 17.95
CA THR A 668 33.51 21.86 18.06
C THR A 668 34.95 22.28 18.22
N ILE A 669 35.38 23.30 17.47
CA ILE A 669 36.74 23.83 17.46
C ILE A 669 36.69 25.28 17.96
N ALA A 670 37.48 25.58 18.98
CA ALA A 670 37.71 26.95 19.41
C ALA A 670 38.68 27.65 18.44
N LEU A 671 38.25 28.75 17.83
CA LEU A 671 39.06 29.51 16.88
C LEU A 671 40.02 30.50 17.56
N ALA A 672 39.95 30.63 18.88
CA ALA A 672 40.81 31.48 19.69
C ALA A 672 41.66 30.64 20.67
N GLY A 673 42.89 31.08 20.96
CA GLY A 673 43.82 30.38 21.85
C GLY A 673 44.49 29.16 21.20
N ASP A 674 44.76 28.12 21.99
CA ASP A 674 45.53 26.92 21.59
C ASP A 674 44.76 25.97 20.63
N GLY A 675 43.57 26.35 20.16
CA GLY A 675 42.84 25.61 19.13
C GLY A 675 42.23 24.29 19.61
N HIS A 676 41.87 24.19 20.89
CA HIS A 676 41.25 22.99 21.45
C HIS A 676 39.94 22.63 20.73
N ALA A 677 39.78 21.35 20.44
CA ALA A 677 38.59 20.76 19.88
C ALA A 677 37.90 19.86 20.92
N ARG A 678 36.58 19.75 20.85
CA ARG A 678 35.77 18.89 21.72
C ARG A 678 34.91 17.96 20.87
N PRO A 679 34.85 16.65 21.18
CA PRO A 679 33.98 15.74 20.45
C PRO A 679 32.51 16.00 20.80
N LEU A 680 31.62 15.77 19.82
CA LEU A 680 30.18 15.99 19.98
C LEU A 680 29.38 14.73 20.29
N GLY A 681 29.92 13.52 20.10
CA GLY A 681 29.16 12.31 20.40
C GLY A 681 28.08 11.99 19.38
N LEU A 682 28.09 12.63 18.20
CA LEU A 682 27.03 12.40 17.22
C LEU A 682 27.15 11.00 16.61
N PRO A 683 26.04 10.41 16.14
CA PRO A 683 26.06 9.16 15.40
C PRO A 683 27.08 9.13 14.24
N LEU A 684 27.75 7.99 14.07
CA LEU A 684 28.69 7.75 12.97
C LEU A 684 27.94 7.24 11.74
N ARG A 685 28.41 7.60 10.54
CA ARG A 685 27.94 7.03 9.28
C ARG A 685 28.84 5.89 8.82
N ARG A 686 28.25 4.82 8.29
CA ARG A 686 28.99 3.66 7.77
C ARG A 686 28.51 3.31 6.37
N ALA A 687 29.44 3.09 5.44
CA ALA A 687 29.11 2.59 4.11
C ALA A 687 28.59 1.13 4.18
N ARG A 688 27.81 0.74 3.17
CA ARG A 688 27.32 -0.64 3.03
C ARG A 688 28.49 -1.57 2.64
N HIS A 689 28.78 -2.59 3.46
CA HIS A 689 29.77 -3.62 3.15
C HIS A 689 29.12 -5.01 3.00
N PRO A 690 29.49 -5.83 2.00
CA PRO A 690 28.93 -7.18 1.81
C PRO A 690 29.14 -8.12 3.00
N SER A 691 30.19 -7.90 3.81
CA SER A 691 30.49 -8.75 4.97
C SER A 691 29.77 -8.36 6.26
N THR A 692 29.06 -7.23 6.30
CA THR A 692 28.29 -6.77 7.47
C THR A 692 26.80 -7.11 7.34
N LEU A 693 26.43 -8.02 6.44
CA LEU A 693 25.06 -8.46 6.19
C LEU A 693 24.40 -9.19 7.39
N SER A 694 25.13 -9.49 8.47
CA SER A 694 24.58 -10.19 9.64
C SER A 694 24.15 -9.28 10.79
N GLU A 695 24.41 -7.97 10.72
CA GLU A 695 23.90 -7.00 11.70
C GLU A 695 22.79 -6.19 11.03
N ASP A 696 21.63 -6.08 11.68
CA ASP A 696 20.47 -5.30 11.22
C ASP A 696 20.54 -3.90 11.87
N PRO A 697 21.21 -2.90 11.27
CA PRO A 697 21.35 -1.60 11.89
C PRO A 697 20.00 -0.86 11.89
N LEU A 698 19.76 -0.11 12.96
CA LEU A 698 18.50 0.61 13.22
C LEU A 698 18.16 1.72 12.20
N TRP A 699 19.13 2.16 11.38
CA TRP A 699 19.00 3.31 10.48
C TRP A 699 19.66 3.06 9.12
N TRP A 700 18.89 2.63 8.13
CA TRP A 700 19.35 2.50 6.75
C TRP A 700 19.00 3.72 5.89
N PHE A 701 19.85 4.03 4.91
CA PHE A 701 19.61 5.03 3.84
C PHE A 701 19.86 4.42 2.45
N GLY A 702 19.35 3.22 2.21
CA GLY A 702 19.57 2.47 0.97
C GLY A 702 21.06 2.26 0.66
N GLN A 703 21.50 2.60 -0.55
CA GLN A 703 22.90 2.44 -1.00
C GLN A 703 23.87 3.44 -0.35
N ARG A 704 23.40 4.43 0.41
CA ARG A 704 24.25 5.48 1.02
C ARG A 704 24.90 5.07 2.34
N GLY A 705 24.46 3.98 2.97
CA GLY A 705 25.00 3.48 4.23
C GLY A 705 23.98 3.44 5.36
N HIS A 706 24.46 3.38 6.60
CA HIS A 706 23.64 3.37 7.82
C HIS A 706 24.24 4.27 8.92
N LEU A 707 23.42 4.69 9.88
CA LEU A 707 23.89 5.41 11.08
C LEU A 707 24.06 4.40 12.23
N VAL A 708 25.15 4.55 12.98
CA VAL A 708 25.40 3.79 14.23
C VAL A 708 25.60 4.74 15.41
N PRO A 709 25.15 4.37 16.62
CA PRO A 709 25.44 5.14 17.83
C PRO A 709 26.95 5.30 18.06
N ALA A 710 27.35 6.40 18.69
CA ALA A 710 28.69 6.53 19.24
C ALA A 710 28.92 5.48 20.35
N THR A 711 30.15 4.98 20.50
CA THR A 711 30.47 4.00 21.56
C THR A 711 30.96 4.65 22.86
N GLY A 712 31.26 5.95 22.84
CA GLY A 712 31.64 6.74 24.02
C GLY A 712 30.85 8.04 24.16
N THR A 713 30.68 8.49 25.41
CA THR A 713 29.97 9.74 25.76
C THR A 713 30.95 10.87 26.07
N PRO A 714 31.03 11.95 25.27
CA PRO A 714 31.88 13.11 25.54
C PRO A 714 31.64 13.70 26.93
N GLY A 715 32.70 13.80 27.72
CA GLY A 715 32.67 14.57 28.96
C GLY A 715 32.63 16.08 28.67
N PRO A 716 32.01 16.90 29.54
CA PRO A 716 31.95 18.35 29.38
C PRO A 716 33.34 19.04 29.43
N ASP A 717 34.37 18.34 29.90
CA ASP A 717 35.75 18.84 30.02
C ASP A 717 36.71 18.17 29.02
N ASN A 718 36.21 17.43 28.03
CA ASN A 718 37.03 16.72 27.05
C ASN A 718 37.57 17.66 25.98
N HIS A 719 38.59 18.43 26.34
CA HIS A 719 39.33 19.31 25.45
C HIS A 719 40.55 18.58 24.88
N LEU A 720 40.53 18.34 23.58
CA LEU A 720 41.60 17.67 22.85
C LEU A 720 42.34 18.69 21.99
N ARG A 721 43.66 18.62 21.98
CA ARG A 721 44.49 19.41 21.06
C ARG A 721 44.59 18.66 19.74
N VAL A 722 44.23 19.32 18.65
CA VAL A 722 44.35 18.74 17.31
C VAL A 722 45.82 18.72 16.89
N ALA A 723 46.38 17.54 16.66
CA ALA A 723 47.75 17.35 16.21
C ALA A 723 47.86 17.43 14.68
N ALA A 724 46.89 16.85 13.97
CA ALA A 724 46.82 16.82 12.51
C ALA A 724 45.37 16.67 12.03
N ILE A 725 45.14 16.95 10.75
CA ILE A 725 43.87 16.73 10.07
C ILE A 725 44.09 15.69 8.98
N LEU A 726 43.27 14.64 8.96
CA LEU A 726 43.28 13.60 7.93
C LEU A 726 42.03 13.73 7.08
N VAL A 727 42.19 13.67 5.76
CA VAL A 727 41.10 13.73 4.80
C VAL A 727 41.05 12.38 4.07
N ALA A 728 39.99 11.61 4.32
CA ALA A 728 39.77 10.30 3.70
C ALA A 728 39.26 10.49 2.28
N MET A 729 40.12 10.28 1.27
CA MET A 729 39.78 10.52 -0.13
C MET A 729 38.95 9.38 -0.73
N PRO A 730 37.98 9.63 -1.64
CA PRO A 730 37.28 8.57 -2.34
C PRO A 730 38.28 7.74 -3.17
N GLY A 731 38.18 6.41 -3.07
CA GLY A 731 38.97 5.54 -3.95
C GLY A 731 38.37 5.56 -5.36
N GLU A 732 38.90 6.37 -6.26
CA GLU A 732 38.68 6.18 -7.70
C GLU A 732 39.75 5.24 -8.27
N HIS A 733 39.38 4.49 -9.31
CA HIS A 733 40.22 3.50 -10.01
C HIS A 733 41.47 4.07 -10.72
N ASP A 734 41.77 5.34 -10.55
CA ASP A 734 42.89 6.00 -11.18
C ASP A 734 44.08 5.99 -10.20
N GLY A 735 45.25 5.50 -10.63
CA GLY A 735 46.44 5.15 -9.83
C GLY A 735 47.08 6.22 -8.91
N THR A 736 46.33 7.27 -8.59
CA THR A 736 46.61 8.34 -7.62
C THR A 736 46.69 7.87 -6.15
N LEU A 737 46.13 6.71 -5.81
CA LEU A 737 46.12 6.17 -4.43
C LEU A 737 47.49 5.66 -3.96
N ASP A 738 48.39 5.30 -4.88
CA ASP A 738 49.74 4.80 -4.58
C ASP A 738 50.67 5.85 -3.95
N HIS A 739 50.28 7.13 -3.99
CA HIS A 739 51.04 8.27 -3.45
C HIS A 739 50.52 8.81 -2.11
N LEU A 740 49.62 8.09 -1.43
CA LEU A 740 49.13 8.45 -0.09
C LEU A 740 49.99 7.80 1.03
N PRO A 741 50.24 8.49 2.16
CA PRO A 741 49.68 9.80 2.56
C PRO A 741 50.36 11.00 1.86
N ARG A 742 49.56 12.00 1.43
CA ARG A 742 50.04 13.23 0.78
C ARG A 742 49.60 14.47 1.56
N ARG A 743 50.50 15.45 1.74
CA ARG A 743 50.14 16.74 2.35
C ARG A 743 49.26 17.56 1.41
N LEU A 744 48.16 18.10 1.94
CA LEU A 744 47.24 18.96 1.21
C LEU A 744 47.61 20.44 1.38
N SER A 745 47.38 21.22 0.34
CA SER A 745 47.40 22.68 0.42
C SER A 745 46.21 23.19 1.24
N LEU A 746 46.30 24.43 1.75
CA LEU A 746 45.20 25.06 2.48
C LEU A 746 43.90 25.11 1.65
N ARG A 747 44.01 25.37 0.34
CA ARG A 747 42.86 25.41 -0.58
C ARG A 747 42.18 24.05 -0.68
N GLU A 748 42.95 22.97 -0.86
CA GLU A 748 42.40 21.61 -0.92
C GLU A 748 41.75 21.23 0.42
N ALA A 749 42.42 21.50 1.54
CA ALA A 749 41.91 21.22 2.88
C ALA A 749 40.57 21.92 3.17
N LEU A 750 40.48 23.21 2.87
CA LEU A 750 39.25 23.99 3.04
C LEU A 750 38.11 23.50 2.13
N GLY A 751 38.43 23.04 0.92
CA GLY A 751 37.45 22.46 0.00
C GLY A 751 36.73 21.23 0.57
N HIS A 752 37.40 20.47 1.45
CA HIS A 752 36.81 19.31 2.12
C HIS A 752 36.11 19.64 3.45
N LEU A 753 36.66 20.59 4.23
CA LEU A 753 36.13 20.90 5.57
C LEU A 753 34.91 21.84 5.53
N LEU A 754 34.90 22.86 4.66
CA LEU A 754 33.89 23.91 4.66
C LEU A 754 32.44 23.45 4.42
N PRO A 755 32.15 22.51 3.48
CA PRO A 755 30.77 22.10 3.20
C PRO A 755 30.01 21.57 4.43
N GLU A 756 30.75 21.00 5.39
CA GLU A 756 30.21 20.35 6.59
C GLU A 756 30.57 21.11 7.88
N THR A 757 30.80 22.43 7.77
CA THR A 757 31.10 23.31 8.90
C THR A 757 29.94 24.25 9.23
N ALA A 758 29.65 24.44 10.52
CA ALA A 758 28.65 25.36 11.05
C ALA A 758 29.26 26.35 12.04
N SER A 759 28.78 27.59 12.06
CA SER A 759 29.08 28.61 13.08
C SER A 759 27.86 28.96 13.91
N HIS A 760 28.08 29.75 14.96
CA HIS A 760 27.02 30.26 15.82
C HIS A 760 26.02 31.11 15.01
N GLY A 761 24.73 30.78 15.06
CA GLY A 761 23.66 31.56 14.41
C GLY A 761 23.09 31.00 13.09
N GLY A 762 23.59 29.87 12.57
CA GLY A 762 23.02 29.21 11.37
C GLY A 762 23.82 29.39 10.08
N THR A 763 23.50 28.58 9.07
CA THR A 763 24.37 28.04 8.00
C THR A 763 25.47 28.91 7.40
N GLY A 764 26.68 28.38 7.44
CA GLY A 764 27.86 28.93 6.77
C GLY A 764 28.70 29.80 7.70
N LEU A 765 30.00 29.87 7.43
CA LEU A 765 30.89 30.75 8.18
C LEU A 765 30.74 32.19 7.67
N ASP A 766 30.50 33.14 8.58
CA ASP A 766 30.65 34.56 8.23
C ASP A 766 32.10 34.85 7.80
N ARG A 767 32.34 36.01 7.18
CA ARG A 767 33.67 36.37 6.64
C ARG A 767 34.78 36.32 7.70
N GLN A 768 34.50 36.76 8.93
CA GLN A 768 35.48 36.81 10.00
C GLN A 768 35.75 35.41 10.57
N THR A 769 34.70 34.61 10.76
CA THR A 769 34.78 33.22 11.22
C THR A 769 35.47 32.35 10.19
N LEU A 770 35.19 32.53 8.90
CA LEU A 770 35.88 31.85 7.80
C LEU A 770 37.39 32.15 7.80
N SER A 771 37.77 33.42 7.95
CA SER A 771 39.18 33.82 8.02
C SER A 771 39.89 33.14 9.19
N ARG A 772 39.29 33.19 10.38
CA ARG A 772 39.85 32.56 11.58
C ARG A 772 39.93 31.03 11.45
N PHE A 773 38.94 30.41 10.83
CA PHE A 773 38.96 28.98 10.56
C PHE A 773 40.05 28.61 9.55
N ALA A 774 40.24 29.39 8.48
CA ALA A 774 41.32 29.19 7.52
C ALA A 774 42.70 29.35 8.18
N ASP A 775 42.87 30.35 9.06
CA ASP A 775 44.10 30.55 9.84
C ASP A 775 44.36 29.35 10.77
N TRP A 776 43.32 28.84 11.43
CA TRP A 776 43.41 27.65 12.27
C TRP A 776 43.80 26.41 11.45
N VAL A 777 43.18 26.17 10.30
CA VAL A 777 43.55 25.04 9.41
C VAL A 777 45.00 25.18 8.93
N ALA A 778 45.47 26.39 8.62
CA ALA A 778 46.84 26.62 8.16
C ALA A 778 47.91 26.30 9.22
N GLN A 779 47.56 26.35 10.51
CA GLN A 779 48.45 26.01 11.62
C GLN A 779 48.59 24.50 11.86
N HIS A 780 47.77 23.68 11.19
CA HIS A 780 47.75 22.23 11.36
C HIS A 780 48.22 21.52 10.08
N PRO A 781 49.00 20.43 10.21
CA PRO A 781 49.34 19.63 9.04
C PRO A 781 48.12 18.83 8.59
N VAL A 782 47.77 18.97 7.30
CA VAL A 782 46.62 18.30 6.68
C VAL A 782 47.12 17.27 5.67
N TYR A 783 46.63 16.03 5.78
CA TYR A 783 47.02 14.93 4.90
C TYR A 783 45.81 14.27 4.25
N ALA A 784 45.91 13.99 2.96
CA ALA A 784 45.05 13.01 2.30
C ALA A 784 45.54 11.60 2.63
N VAL A 785 44.61 10.71 2.94
CA VAL A 785 44.86 9.32 3.31
C VAL A 785 43.86 8.39 2.65
N HIS A 786 44.25 7.12 2.51
CA HIS A 786 43.39 6.12 1.89
C HIS A 786 42.21 5.78 2.84
N PRO A 787 40.99 5.62 2.34
CA PRO A 787 39.81 5.41 3.19
C PRO A 787 39.75 4.00 3.80
N ARG A 788 40.45 3.03 3.18
CA ARG A 788 40.56 1.63 3.62
C ARG A 788 42.01 1.27 3.92
N GLU A 789 42.59 1.85 4.97
CA GLU A 789 43.89 1.38 5.46
C GLU A 789 43.68 0.30 6.52
N THR A 790 44.38 -0.83 6.37
CA THR A 790 44.43 -1.83 7.43
C THR A 790 45.14 -1.23 8.65
N PRO A 791 44.86 -1.69 9.89
CA PRO A 791 45.60 -1.26 11.08
C PRO A 791 47.12 -1.29 10.87
N GLU A 792 47.68 -2.31 10.17
CA GLU A 792 49.11 -2.37 9.88
C GLU A 792 49.58 -1.23 8.94
N THR A 793 48.76 -0.83 7.98
CA THR A 793 49.08 0.25 7.03
C THR A 793 49.02 1.61 7.74
N ILE A 794 48.00 1.81 8.58
CA ILE A 794 47.89 2.98 9.45
C ILE A 794 49.12 3.08 10.36
N THR A 795 49.51 1.99 11.04
CA THR A 795 50.71 1.92 11.91
C THR A 795 52.00 2.20 11.15
N ARG A 796 52.10 1.81 9.88
CA ARG A 796 53.31 1.98 9.08
C ARG A 796 53.42 3.34 8.38
N ARG A 797 52.30 3.95 7.98
CA ARG A 797 52.28 5.16 7.12
C ARG A 797 51.74 6.40 7.82
N VAL A 798 50.74 6.23 8.70
CA VAL A 798 50.02 7.35 9.34
C VAL A 798 50.59 7.63 10.73
N TYR A 799 50.77 6.61 11.58
CA TYR A 799 51.31 6.79 12.94
C TYR A 799 52.71 7.44 12.99
N PRO A 800 53.68 7.16 12.10
CA PRO A 800 54.98 7.82 12.14
C PRO A 800 54.89 9.33 11.91
N ILE A 801 54.01 9.76 11.01
CA ILE A 801 53.73 11.18 10.76
C ILE A 801 53.14 11.83 12.02
N LEU A 802 52.21 11.14 12.68
CA LEU A 802 51.55 11.63 13.89
C LEU A 802 52.50 11.63 15.11
N HIS A 803 53.38 10.63 15.22
CA HIS A 803 54.39 10.53 16.27
C HIS A 803 55.47 11.63 16.12
N ASP A 804 55.93 11.94 14.90
CA ASP A 804 56.86 13.05 14.67
C ASP A 804 56.24 14.41 15.00
N VAL A 805 54.98 14.64 14.60
CA VAL A 805 54.27 15.91 14.88
C VAL A 805 54.04 16.11 16.38
N THR A 806 53.71 15.05 17.11
CA THR A 806 53.49 15.11 18.57
C THR A 806 54.79 15.26 19.37
N GLN A 807 55.89 14.60 18.96
CA GLN A 807 57.20 14.70 19.61
C GLN A 807 57.93 16.02 19.34
N LYS A 808 57.85 16.56 18.12
CA LYS A 808 58.51 17.82 17.75
C LYS A 808 57.97 19.00 18.56
N LYS A 809 56.65 19.05 18.79
CA LYS A 809 56.00 20.02 19.66
C LYS A 809 56.29 19.81 21.16
N ARG A 810 56.47 18.56 21.63
CA ARG A 810 56.92 18.29 23.02
C ARG A 810 58.34 18.82 23.27
N LYS A 811 59.24 18.70 22.30
CA LYS A 811 60.60 19.28 22.37
C LYS A 811 60.59 20.81 22.34
N GLU A 812 59.77 21.44 21.49
CA GLU A 812 59.66 22.90 21.46
C GLU A 812 59.11 23.49 22.77
N LYS A 813 58.16 22.79 23.43
CA LYS A 813 57.57 23.20 24.71
C LYS A 813 58.46 22.89 25.94
N ALA A 814 59.48 22.05 25.79
CA ALA A 814 60.48 21.78 26.82
C ALA A 814 61.72 22.69 26.70
N VAL A 815 61.81 23.45 25.59
CA VAL A 815 62.89 24.41 25.30
C VAL A 815 62.46 25.86 25.56
N GLN A 816 61.14 26.14 25.58
CA GLN A 816 60.53 27.33 26.20
C GLN A 816 60.34 27.12 27.69
#